data_AF-A0A0V0XLT7-F1
#
_entry.id   AF-A0A0V0XLT7-F1
#
_cell.length_a   1.000
_cell.length_b   1.000
_cell.length_c   1.000
_cell.angle_alpha   90.00
_cell.angle_beta   90.00
_cell.angle_gamma   90.00
#
_symmetry.space_group_name_H-M   'P 1'
#
loop_
_entity.id
_entity.type
_entity.pdbx_description
1 polymer ?
#
loop_
_entity_poly.entity_id
_entity_poly.type
_entity_poly.pdbx_seq_one_letter_code
_entity_poly.pdbx_strand_id
1 'polypeptide(L)'
;LYSSLLQYLLHVLSFLSSLFTSARSYPVGDRLIKPNVLDFSNNISSWCSKAENGSIWSSYCTYDNDLSQVICDDYFNQSDVTVVPGIPGFSNTLLWENMAQNYMNYGDVTPNSPGNHRREVTQDLTTSFFILLAIFYPSVTGIFTGANMSGDLKNPHKSLPIGTIAAQITTSFIYLSLVLIFGGTMHGALLRDKYGESLRGDMVVALMGWPSKWVILIGSFTSTFGAALQCLCSAPRLLQSIAKDDVIPFLRIFGRVTRYNEPFNALLITTAVAEGAILIGGIDYIAPVVDFFFLMCYCFVNLVCAMQTLMNAPNWRPRYQLYHWSLSLLGALLCLFIMFATHWYYAIVYSLLQIEDDQNQHPKNWRPQLLVLLKMDEKRENVNAKMLQLAGQLKAGQGLTIVASIVEGDPGYVEDRKMAEAIKQDLKKQLKEAKVRGFINVVLCEHLSENISTLIQSIGIGGLRPNTVIVGWPSSWKDSVHQQDDDYWNFLDAVHRAATVDMCLLVPKGLPQFPEPGDRMQGTIDVWWIIHDGGLLVLLPFLLRQHKVWRQCKLRIFTVAQLHDNSVKMKEDLENWVYQLRINASVDVVELADSTISAYTYERTLMMEGRTRLALDLHLSSRQLLQEPQLLVDRHRSRPKSAKVDGSLADKSKGDCEQGNKLLQKSVTVPIDGYEKRMSLSLQHLKFYSAGKSAKAEPERVEKEKASVKEYDIEEEDDDRDETDGDDAEEEDIEEIYVEGESGKKNRNSSSTEMGKEGTENGSHFKGTSNESSRVRFAVDENRKDSRSTKFANLDQRKVRKMHTAMKLNKAIKDKSSLSQLVIVNLPRPPKLRQGLANYIEYLEALTEGLDRVLLVRGSGKEVITIYS
;
A
#
# COMPACT_ATOMS: atom_id res chain seq x y z
N LEU A 1 6.01 40.13 -15.62
CA LEU A 1 4.80 40.93 -15.93
C LEU A 1 5.16 42.32 -16.46
N TYR A 2 5.37 43.38 -15.68
CA TYR A 2 5.67 44.72 -16.26
C TYR A 2 6.92 44.73 -17.16
N SER A 3 8.04 44.17 -16.71
CA SER A 3 9.24 43.96 -17.56
C SER A 3 8.91 43.16 -18.81
N SER A 4 8.22 42.01 -18.66
CA SER A 4 7.86 41.09 -19.74
C SER A 4 6.94 41.72 -20.80
N LEU A 5 6.03 42.60 -20.39
CA LEU A 5 5.05 43.25 -21.26
C LEU A 5 5.65 44.47 -21.97
N LEU A 6 6.58 45.18 -21.31
CA LEU A 6 7.46 46.16 -21.95
C LEU A 6 8.37 45.49 -22.99
N GLN A 7 8.89 44.30 -22.68
CA GLN A 7 9.74 43.49 -23.56
C GLN A 7 8.93 42.91 -24.74
N TYR A 8 7.65 42.59 -24.54
CA TYR A 8 6.73 42.21 -25.63
C TYR A 8 6.40 43.39 -26.55
N LEU A 9 6.13 44.58 -25.99
CA LEU A 9 5.97 45.82 -26.77
C LEU A 9 7.25 46.16 -27.55
N LEU A 10 8.42 46.05 -26.92
CA LEU A 10 9.71 46.21 -27.59
C LEU A 10 9.93 45.15 -28.66
N HIS A 11 9.58 43.87 -28.44
CA HIS A 11 9.67 42.83 -29.47
C HIS A 11 8.79 43.14 -30.67
N VAL A 12 7.49 43.38 -30.47
CA VAL A 12 6.54 43.68 -31.57
C VAL A 12 6.93 44.95 -32.33
N LEU A 13 7.42 45.99 -31.64
CA LEU A 13 7.95 47.19 -32.29
C LEU A 13 9.30 46.97 -32.96
N SER A 14 10.11 46.01 -32.50
CA SER A 14 11.47 45.80 -33.02
C SER A 14 11.54 45.03 -34.34
N PHE A 15 10.52 44.23 -34.70
CA PHE A 15 10.49 43.43 -35.93
C PHE A 15 10.02 44.20 -37.18
N LEU A 16 9.76 45.51 -37.09
CA LEU A 16 9.32 46.34 -38.21
C LEU A 16 10.49 46.77 -39.11
N SER A 17 11.06 45.83 -39.86
CA SER A 17 12.03 46.15 -40.91
C SER A 17 11.35 46.91 -42.06
N SER A 18 11.79 48.14 -42.33
CA SER A 18 11.32 48.86 -43.53
C SER A 18 11.87 48.22 -44.81
N LEU A 19 11.10 48.28 -45.91
CA LEU A 19 11.50 47.73 -47.21
C LEU A 19 12.87 48.25 -47.70
N PHE A 20 13.24 49.47 -47.31
CA PHE A 20 14.47 50.15 -47.70
C PHE A 20 15.70 49.75 -46.88
N THR A 21 15.52 49.19 -45.68
CA THR A 21 16.60 48.75 -44.78
C THR A 21 16.84 47.23 -44.82
N SER A 22 16.05 46.50 -45.61
CA SER A 22 16.11 45.04 -45.70
C SER A 22 17.35 44.53 -46.44
N ALA A 23 17.97 43.47 -45.92
CA ALA A 23 19.08 42.80 -46.60
C ALA A 23 18.58 42.13 -47.89
N ARG A 24 19.33 42.29 -48.99
CA ARG A 24 18.96 41.73 -50.30
C ARG A 24 19.55 40.32 -50.46
N SER A 25 18.70 39.42 -50.95
CA SER A 25 19.08 38.08 -51.38
C SER A 25 19.09 38.00 -52.90
N TYR A 26 19.89 37.08 -53.44
CA TYR A 26 20.14 36.94 -54.87
C TYR A 26 19.84 35.50 -55.32
N PRO A 27 18.56 35.14 -55.51
CA PRO A 27 18.18 33.82 -56.00
C PRO A 27 18.33 33.66 -57.52
N VAL A 28 18.66 32.44 -57.94
CA VAL A 28 18.46 31.90 -59.30
C VAL A 28 17.23 30.99 -59.21
N GLY A 29 16.10 31.42 -59.79
CA GLY A 29 14.80 30.78 -59.56
C GLY A 29 14.47 30.70 -58.06
N ASP A 30 14.35 29.49 -57.55
CA ASP A 30 14.04 29.20 -56.13
C ASP A 30 15.30 28.91 -55.27
N ARG A 31 16.50 28.94 -55.87
CA ARG A 31 17.76 28.56 -55.21
C ARG A 31 18.52 29.80 -54.71
N LEU A 32 18.86 29.81 -53.42
CA LEU A 32 19.72 30.84 -52.83
C LEU A 32 21.20 30.59 -53.15
N ILE A 33 21.88 31.65 -53.59
CA ILE A 33 23.30 31.64 -53.94
C ILE A 33 24.14 32.19 -52.77
N LYS A 34 25.33 31.64 -52.57
CA LYS A 34 26.32 32.18 -51.62
C LYS A 34 26.93 33.48 -52.18
N PRO A 35 27.05 34.56 -51.39
CA PRO A 35 27.54 35.87 -51.85
C PRO A 35 29.02 35.85 -52.25
N ASN A 36 29.79 34.81 -51.88
CA ASN A 36 31.17 34.61 -52.32
C ASN A 36 31.28 34.32 -53.84
N VAL A 37 30.17 33.97 -54.49
CA VAL A 37 30.07 33.80 -55.95
C VAL A 37 29.81 35.14 -56.67
N LEU A 38 29.44 36.18 -55.92
CA LEU A 38 29.04 37.48 -56.46
C LEU A 38 30.18 38.50 -56.37
N ASP A 39 30.59 39.02 -57.52
CA ASP A 39 31.55 40.13 -57.57
C ASP A 39 30.84 41.47 -57.29
N PHE A 40 30.98 41.97 -56.06
CA PHE A 40 30.43 43.25 -55.61
C PHE A 40 31.22 44.49 -56.06
N SER A 41 32.27 44.36 -56.87
CA SER A 41 33.13 45.50 -57.27
C SER A 41 32.50 46.42 -58.33
N ASN A 42 31.62 45.89 -59.17
CA ASN A 42 30.98 46.61 -60.29
C ASN A 42 29.60 47.20 -59.90
N ASN A 43 28.88 47.76 -60.88
CA ASN A 43 27.60 48.45 -60.67
C ASN A 43 26.49 47.48 -60.19
N ILE A 44 25.54 47.93 -59.37
CA ILE A 44 24.50 47.08 -58.72
C ILE A 44 23.70 46.24 -59.74
N SER A 45 23.45 46.77 -60.94
CA SER A 45 22.75 46.09 -62.03
C SER A 45 23.55 44.99 -62.73
N SER A 46 24.86 44.89 -62.51
CA SER A 46 25.72 43.87 -63.10
C SER A 46 25.84 42.61 -62.23
N TRP A 47 25.57 42.71 -60.92
CA TRP A 47 25.73 41.61 -59.95
C TRP A 47 24.78 40.43 -60.16
N CYS A 48 23.59 40.68 -60.75
CA CYS A 48 22.57 39.69 -61.03
C CYS A 48 22.10 39.78 -62.48
N SER A 49 22.97 39.38 -63.41
CA SER A 49 22.65 39.28 -64.83
C SER A 49 23.19 37.97 -65.40
N LYS A 50 22.50 37.39 -66.40
CA LYS A 50 22.97 36.25 -67.19
C LYS A 50 24.03 36.65 -68.25
N ALA A 51 24.71 37.77 -68.08
CA ALA A 51 25.68 38.27 -69.05
C ALA A 51 26.90 37.33 -69.12
N GLU A 52 27.36 37.07 -70.35
CA GLU A 52 28.61 36.34 -70.59
C GLU A 52 29.79 37.05 -69.89
N ASN A 53 30.68 36.26 -69.27
CA ASN A 53 31.73 36.72 -68.35
C ASN A 53 31.26 37.35 -67.02
N GLY A 54 29.98 37.28 -66.66
CA GLY A 54 29.51 37.62 -65.31
C GLY A 54 29.99 36.64 -64.23
N SER A 55 30.08 37.10 -62.97
CA SER A 55 30.54 36.27 -61.83
C SER A 55 29.59 35.09 -61.52
N ILE A 56 28.27 35.30 -61.63
CA ILE A 56 27.30 34.19 -61.59
C ILE A 56 27.49 33.26 -62.80
N TRP A 57 27.61 33.82 -64.00
CA TRP A 57 27.74 33.05 -65.24
C TRP A 57 28.95 32.10 -65.21
N SER A 58 30.11 32.55 -64.73
CA SER A 58 31.31 31.71 -64.58
C SER A 58 31.21 30.60 -63.52
N SER A 59 30.16 30.61 -62.70
CA SER A 59 29.87 29.56 -61.69
C SER A 59 28.83 28.53 -62.13
N TYR A 60 28.08 28.82 -63.20
CA TYR A 60 27.05 27.94 -63.78
C TYR A 60 27.36 27.50 -65.22
N CYS A 61 28.30 28.15 -65.90
CA CYS A 61 28.74 27.84 -67.25
C CYS A 61 30.25 27.59 -67.32
N THR A 62 30.64 26.55 -68.05
CA THR A 62 32.04 26.21 -68.34
C THR A 62 32.27 26.21 -69.85
N TYR A 63 33.42 26.74 -70.29
CA TYR A 63 33.84 26.66 -71.68
C TYR A 63 34.50 25.29 -71.92
N ASP A 64 33.96 24.49 -72.84
CA ASP A 64 34.58 23.25 -73.26
C ASP A 64 35.54 23.50 -74.44
N ASN A 65 36.83 23.32 -74.17
CA ASN A 65 37.89 23.53 -75.15
C ASN A 65 37.83 22.54 -76.33
N ASP A 66 37.26 21.34 -76.13
CA ASP A 66 37.23 20.29 -77.16
C ASP A 66 36.04 20.47 -78.13
N LEU A 67 34.94 21.08 -77.66
CA LEU A 67 33.72 21.32 -78.45
C LEU A 67 33.57 22.76 -78.96
N SER A 68 34.40 23.70 -78.50
CA SER A 68 34.28 25.14 -78.79
C SER A 68 32.90 25.73 -78.41
N GLN A 69 32.23 25.12 -77.44
CA GLN A 69 30.86 25.45 -77.01
C GLN A 69 30.82 25.76 -75.51
N VAL A 70 29.92 26.66 -75.13
CA VAL A 70 29.62 26.97 -73.73
C VAL A 70 28.63 25.92 -73.24
N ILE A 71 29.01 25.18 -72.20
CA ILE A 71 28.13 24.25 -71.50
C ILE A 71 27.67 24.92 -70.21
N CYS A 72 26.38 25.25 -70.12
CA CYS A 72 25.74 25.82 -68.94
C CYS A 72 24.83 24.79 -68.25
N ASP A 73 24.69 24.91 -66.94
CA ASP A 73 23.73 24.16 -66.13
C ASP A 73 22.28 24.38 -66.66
N ASP A 74 21.56 23.30 -66.95
CA ASP A 74 20.20 23.34 -67.49
C ASP A 74 19.25 24.18 -66.61
N TYR A 75 19.44 24.13 -65.29
CA TYR A 75 18.64 24.92 -64.34
C TYR A 75 18.89 26.42 -64.51
N PHE A 76 20.14 26.84 -64.75
CA PHE A 76 20.52 28.24 -64.92
C PHE A 76 20.00 28.83 -66.24
N ASN A 77 19.93 28.01 -67.30
CA ASN A 77 19.30 28.41 -68.55
C ASN A 77 17.80 28.67 -68.36
N GLN A 78 17.09 27.77 -67.67
CA GLN A 78 15.63 27.79 -67.52
C GLN A 78 15.10 28.81 -66.48
N SER A 79 15.88 29.14 -65.44
CA SER A 79 15.42 29.97 -64.31
C SER A 79 15.91 31.41 -64.38
N ASP A 80 15.09 32.37 -63.95
CA ASP A 80 15.46 33.79 -63.95
C ASP A 80 16.30 34.17 -62.72
N VAL A 81 17.23 35.11 -62.92
CA VAL A 81 18.06 35.69 -61.85
C VAL A 81 17.40 36.99 -61.40
N THR A 82 17.00 37.06 -60.13
CA THR A 82 16.30 38.24 -59.59
C THR A 82 16.97 38.76 -58.32
N VAL A 83 16.65 40.00 -57.93
CA VAL A 83 17.11 40.60 -56.66
C VAL A 83 15.90 40.77 -55.77
N VAL A 84 15.85 40.03 -54.66
CA VAL A 84 14.67 39.94 -53.79
C VAL A 84 15.03 40.45 -52.39
N PRO A 85 14.22 41.32 -51.75
CA PRO A 85 14.41 41.67 -50.35
C PRO A 85 14.21 40.42 -49.49
N GLY A 86 15.23 40.00 -48.72
CA GLY A 86 15.15 38.78 -47.92
C GLY A 86 14.12 38.88 -46.79
N ILE A 87 13.87 40.10 -46.29
CA ILE A 87 12.89 40.41 -45.26
C ILE A 87 11.96 41.52 -45.78
N PRO A 88 10.94 41.20 -46.59
CA PRO A 88 10.01 42.19 -47.16
C PRO A 88 9.04 42.80 -46.14
N GLY A 89 8.97 42.27 -44.92
CA GLY A 89 7.98 42.66 -43.90
C GLY A 89 6.75 41.75 -43.90
N PHE A 90 5.83 41.96 -42.95
CA PHE A 90 4.73 41.03 -42.70
C PHE A 90 3.69 41.04 -43.84
N SER A 91 3.57 39.91 -44.55
CA SER A 91 2.56 39.69 -45.59
C SER A 91 1.78 38.40 -45.33
N ASN A 92 0.47 38.46 -45.59
CA ASN A 92 -0.39 37.28 -45.61
C ASN A 92 0.02 36.28 -46.70
N THR A 93 0.54 36.73 -47.85
CA THR A 93 0.97 35.83 -48.93
C THR A 93 2.14 34.94 -48.50
N LEU A 94 3.15 35.54 -47.88
CA LEU A 94 4.33 34.84 -47.35
C LEU A 94 3.96 33.86 -46.23
N LEU A 95 3.03 34.24 -45.36
CA LEU A 95 2.50 33.34 -44.33
C LEU A 95 1.91 32.07 -44.95
N TRP A 96 1.10 32.20 -46.02
CA TRP A 96 0.49 31.06 -46.71
C TRP A 96 1.51 30.22 -47.50
N GLU A 97 2.50 30.85 -48.13
CA GLU A 97 3.61 30.15 -48.82
C GLU A 97 4.45 29.33 -47.83
N ASN A 98 4.72 29.87 -46.64
CA ASN A 98 5.52 29.23 -45.59
C ASN A 98 4.76 28.19 -44.75
N MET A 99 3.44 28.02 -44.93
CA MET A 99 2.65 27.01 -44.20
C MET A 99 2.91 25.57 -44.69
N ALA A 100 3.53 25.40 -45.87
CA ALA A 100 3.85 24.08 -46.42
C ALA A 100 5.11 23.47 -45.77
N GLN A 101 5.06 22.17 -45.48
CA GLN A 101 6.23 21.43 -44.99
C GLN A 101 7.29 21.28 -46.10
N ASN A 102 8.53 21.61 -45.78
CA ASN A 102 9.67 21.55 -46.71
C ASN A 102 10.84 20.79 -46.07
N TYR A 103 10.64 19.50 -45.76
CA TYR A 103 11.71 18.63 -45.30
C TYR A 103 12.71 18.37 -46.42
N MET A 104 14.00 18.43 -46.11
CA MET A 104 15.10 18.33 -47.06
C MET A 104 16.19 17.39 -46.53
N ASN A 105 16.87 16.68 -47.43
CA ASN A 105 17.97 15.79 -47.08
C ASN A 105 19.29 16.57 -46.96
N TYR A 106 20.32 15.90 -46.45
CA TYR A 106 21.68 16.43 -46.42
C TYR A 106 22.15 16.78 -47.85
N GLY A 107 22.58 18.02 -48.08
CA GLY A 107 23.03 18.50 -49.40
C GLY A 107 21.92 19.04 -50.33
N ASP A 108 20.64 18.95 -49.96
CA ASP A 108 19.54 19.52 -50.75
C ASP A 108 19.50 21.06 -50.64
N VAL A 109 19.07 21.73 -51.72
CA VAL A 109 18.80 23.19 -51.79
C VAL A 109 17.30 23.46 -51.78
N THR A 110 16.55 22.67 -52.56
CA THR A 110 15.08 22.59 -52.52
C THR A 110 14.68 21.12 -52.30
N PRO A 111 13.45 20.81 -51.85
CA PRO A 111 13.08 19.45 -51.49
C PRO A 111 13.32 18.44 -52.62
N ASN A 112 14.13 17.41 -52.36
CA ASN A 112 14.58 16.40 -53.32
C ASN A 112 15.44 16.93 -54.51
N SER A 113 16.02 18.13 -54.40
CA SER A 113 17.00 18.65 -55.35
C SER A 113 18.35 18.85 -54.66
N PRO A 114 19.34 17.96 -54.89
CA PRO A 114 20.71 18.22 -54.47
C PRO A 114 21.24 19.46 -55.19
N GLY A 115 22.10 20.23 -54.51
CA GLY A 115 22.80 21.36 -55.12
C GLY A 115 24.28 21.39 -54.77
N ASN A 116 25.00 22.30 -55.40
CA ASN A 116 26.45 22.37 -55.27
C ASN A 116 26.82 23.32 -54.12
N HIS A 117 27.26 22.74 -53.01
CA HIS A 117 27.64 23.44 -51.77
C HIS A 117 28.66 24.59 -51.95
N ARG A 118 29.43 24.63 -53.05
CA ARG A 118 30.34 25.75 -53.34
C ARG A 118 29.62 27.02 -53.80
N ARG A 119 28.43 26.90 -54.41
CA ARG A 119 27.69 28.01 -55.03
C ARG A 119 26.31 28.26 -54.41
N GLU A 120 25.59 27.21 -54.05
CA GLU A 120 24.21 27.25 -53.54
C GLU A 120 24.18 26.98 -52.03
N VAL A 121 23.20 27.54 -51.33
CA VAL A 121 22.96 27.24 -49.90
C VAL A 121 22.29 25.87 -49.77
N THR A 122 23.03 24.89 -49.23
CA THR A 122 22.61 23.49 -49.06
C THR A 122 22.41 23.15 -47.58
N GLN A 123 21.52 22.20 -47.27
CA GLN A 123 21.33 21.77 -45.86
C GLN A 123 22.48 20.92 -45.31
N ASP A 124 22.80 21.16 -44.04
CA ASP A 124 23.83 20.49 -43.25
C ASP A 124 23.31 19.25 -42.49
N LEU A 125 22.00 19.03 -42.44
CA LEU A 125 21.36 17.91 -41.76
C LEU A 125 20.11 17.42 -42.51
N THR A 126 19.85 16.11 -42.50
CA THR A 126 18.57 15.54 -42.94
C THR A 126 17.45 15.94 -41.96
N THR A 127 16.44 16.66 -42.44
CA THR A 127 15.37 17.17 -41.58
C THR A 127 14.13 16.28 -41.60
N SER A 128 13.52 16.08 -40.42
CA SER A 128 12.22 15.42 -40.26
C SER A 128 11.49 16.01 -39.07
N PHE A 129 10.18 15.77 -38.96
CA PHE A 129 9.38 16.29 -37.84
C PHE A 129 9.97 15.94 -36.47
N PHE A 130 10.38 14.68 -36.26
CA PHE A 130 10.91 14.23 -34.96
C PHE A 130 12.33 14.73 -34.67
N ILE A 131 13.16 14.92 -35.70
CA ILE A 131 14.49 15.54 -35.54
C ILE A 131 14.35 17.02 -35.15
N LEU A 132 13.48 17.77 -35.82
CA LEU A 132 13.21 19.17 -35.48
C LEU A 132 12.51 19.32 -34.13
N LEU A 133 11.60 18.40 -33.77
CA LEU A 133 10.98 18.35 -32.45
C LEU A 133 12.01 18.14 -31.34
N ALA A 134 12.99 17.27 -31.54
CA ALA A 134 14.11 17.10 -30.62
C ALA A 134 14.92 18.40 -30.53
N ILE A 135 15.47 18.93 -31.64
CA ILE A 135 16.26 20.17 -31.64
C ILE A 135 15.52 21.36 -30.98
N PHE A 136 14.19 21.42 -31.07
CA PHE A 136 13.37 22.44 -30.40
C PHE A 136 13.10 22.17 -28.91
N TYR A 137 13.06 20.91 -28.46
CA TYR A 137 12.64 20.55 -27.10
C TYR A 137 13.46 21.21 -25.96
N PRO A 138 14.79 21.44 -26.06
CA PRO A 138 15.54 22.13 -25.01
C PRO A 138 14.97 23.51 -24.65
N SER A 139 14.35 24.19 -25.62
CA SER A 139 13.76 25.53 -25.45
C SER A 139 12.57 25.59 -24.48
N VAL A 140 11.91 24.45 -24.22
CA VAL A 140 10.78 24.33 -23.28
C VAL A 140 11.15 23.60 -21.98
N THR A 141 12.44 23.23 -21.81
CA THR A 141 12.93 22.63 -20.56
C THR A 141 13.16 23.69 -19.47
N GLY A 142 13.71 23.28 -18.32
CA GLY A 142 14.08 24.20 -17.24
C GLY A 142 12.93 24.60 -16.30
N ILE A 143 11.74 23.99 -16.40
CA ILE A 143 10.59 24.28 -15.51
C ILE A 143 10.88 24.11 -14.01
N PHE A 144 11.86 23.26 -13.64
CA PHE A 144 12.28 23.04 -12.25
C PHE A 144 13.17 24.16 -11.68
N THR A 145 13.62 25.12 -12.50
CA THR A 145 14.52 26.20 -12.06
C THR A 145 13.94 27.01 -10.90
N GLY A 146 12.62 27.22 -10.86
CA GLY A 146 11.95 27.87 -9.74
C GLY A 146 11.94 27.04 -8.44
N ALA A 147 11.95 25.71 -8.55
CA ALA A 147 12.00 24.80 -7.40
C ALA A 147 13.38 24.80 -6.73
N ASN A 148 14.46 25.03 -7.48
CA ASN A 148 15.82 25.14 -6.93
C ASN A 148 15.98 26.30 -5.92
N MET A 149 15.06 27.26 -5.92
CA MET A 149 15.03 28.41 -4.98
C MET A 149 14.02 28.21 -3.83
N SER A 150 13.50 27.00 -3.60
CA SER A 150 12.41 26.76 -2.64
C SER A 150 12.73 27.16 -1.20
N GLY A 151 14.02 27.13 -0.81
CA GLY A 151 14.49 27.54 0.52
C GLY A 151 14.47 29.05 0.76
N ASP A 152 14.56 29.86 -0.30
CA ASP A 152 14.63 31.33 -0.21
C ASP A 152 13.24 32.00 -0.36
N LEU A 153 12.22 31.23 -0.76
CA LEU A 153 10.86 31.73 -0.95
C LEU A 153 10.14 31.91 0.39
N LYS A 154 9.59 33.11 0.62
CA LYS A 154 8.73 33.40 1.80
C LYS A 154 7.52 32.46 1.94
N ASN A 155 6.98 31.94 0.82
CA ASN A 155 5.82 31.06 0.78
C ASN A 155 5.90 30.07 -0.41
N PRO A 156 6.75 29.03 -0.36
CA PRO A 156 7.04 28.18 -1.52
C PRO A 156 5.77 27.47 -2.04
N HIS A 157 4.90 26.99 -1.15
CA HIS A 157 3.64 26.31 -1.52
C HIS A 157 2.71 27.13 -2.43
N LYS A 158 2.74 28.47 -2.37
CA LYS A 158 1.92 29.35 -3.22
C LYS A 158 2.73 29.90 -4.39
N SER A 159 3.98 30.31 -4.15
CA SER A 159 4.80 30.96 -5.18
C SER A 159 5.24 30.00 -6.28
N LEU A 160 5.58 28.74 -5.97
CA LEU A 160 6.05 27.76 -6.94
C LEU A 160 5.01 27.44 -8.05
N PRO A 161 3.76 27.01 -7.73
CA PRO A 161 2.79 26.67 -8.78
C PRO A 161 2.40 27.88 -9.62
N ILE A 162 2.18 29.05 -9.00
CA ILE A 162 1.80 30.28 -9.74
C ILE A 162 2.96 30.75 -10.62
N GLY A 163 4.19 30.77 -10.10
CA GLY A 163 5.38 31.20 -10.85
C GLY A 163 5.68 30.30 -12.05
N THR A 164 5.69 28.98 -11.84
CA THR A 164 6.01 28.00 -12.90
C THR A 164 4.96 28.01 -14.02
N ILE A 165 3.66 28.01 -13.68
CA ILE A 165 2.58 28.04 -14.67
C ILE A 165 2.57 29.37 -15.44
N ALA A 166 2.73 30.50 -14.75
CA ALA A 166 2.78 31.81 -15.42
C ALA A 166 4.00 31.93 -16.36
N ALA A 167 5.16 31.41 -15.95
CA ALA A 167 6.35 31.35 -16.79
C ALA A 167 6.10 30.51 -18.06
N GLN A 168 5.55 29.30 -17.90
CA GLN A 168 5.28 28.41 -19.04
C GLN A 168 4.26 29.00 -20.03
N ILE A 169 3.19 29.63 -19.54
CA ILE A 169 2.21 30.31 -20.41
C ILE A 169 2.88 31.47 -21.16
N THR A 170 3.73 32.25 -20.48
CA THR A 170 4.43 33.40 -21.07
C THR A 170 5.41 32.97 -22.17
N THR A 171 6.25 31.95 -21.91
CA THR A 171 7.21 31.44 -22.90
C THR A 171 6.52 30.79 -24.09
N SER A 172 5.49 29.96 -23.84
CA SER A 172 4.69 29.33 -24.90
C SER A 172 4.02 30.37 -25.81
N PHE A 173 3.48 31.44 -25.23
CA PHE A 173 2.90 32.56 -26.00
C PHE A 173 3.93 33.30 -26.84
N ILE A 174 5.14 33.54 -26.31
CA ILE A 174 6.25 34.16 -27.06
C ILE A 174 6.67 33.26 -28.22
N TYR A 175 6.92 31.97 -27.99
CA TYR A 175 7.34 31.04 -29.04
C TYR A 175 6.30 30.91 -30.17
N LEU A 176 5.02 30.73 -29.83
CA LEU A 176 3.94 30.67 -30.83
C LEU A 176 3.80 31.97 -31.63
N SER A 177 3.96 33.13 -30.98
CA SER A 177 3.93 34.43 -31.65
C SER A 177 5.11 34.61 -32.60
N LEU A 178 6.33 34.20 -32.21
CA LEU A 178 7.52 34.28 -33.05
C LEU A 178 7.42 33.40 -34.30
N VAL A 179 6.86 32.18 -34.19
CA VAL A 179 6.62 31.30 -35.35
C VAL A 179 5.73 31.99 -36.40
N LEU A 180 4.65 32.62 -35.97
CA LEU A 180 3.75 33.36 -36.87
C LEU A 180 4.43 34.61 -37.48
N ILE A 181 5.24 35.33 -36.70
CA ILE A 181 5.98 36.51 -37.18
C ILE A 181 7.02 36.11 -38.23
N PHE A 182 7.85 35.09 -37.96
CA PHE A 182 8.86 34.62 -38.91
C PHE A 182 8.24 34.07 -40.19
N GLY A 183 7.18 33.26 -40.08
CA GLY A 183 6.43 32.76 -41.24
C GLY A 183 5.79 33.87 -42.08
N GLY A 184 5.37 34.98 -41.47
CA GLY A 184 4.76 36.10 -42.21
C GLY A 184 5.75 37.13 -42.76
N THR A 185 6.99 37.20 -42.27
CA THR A 185 7.95 38.30 -42.58
C THR A 185 9.11 37.91 -43.47
N MET A 186 9.39 36.61 -43.63
CA MET A 186 10.61 36.09 -44.25
C MET A 186 10.29 35.13 -45.39
N HIS A 187 11.11 35.10 -46.45
CA HIS A 187 10.97 34.08 -47.50
C HIS A 187 11.40 32.70 -46.97
N GLY A 188 10.65 31.65 -47.32
CA GLY A 188 10.91 30.29 -46.84
C GLY A 188 12.27 29.71 -47.24
N ALA A 189 12.89 30.19 -48.31
CA ALA A 189 14.28 29.86 -48.64
C ALA A 189 15.26 30.43 -47.60
N LEU A 190 15.06 31.67 -47.14
CA LEU A 190 15.92 32.32 -46.15
C LEU A 190 15.71 31.74 -44.74
N LEU A 191 14.49 31.32 -44.39
CA LEU A 191 14.21 30.60 -43.14
C LEU A 191 14.95 29.24 -43.04
N ARG A 192 15.37 28.69 -44.18
CA ARG A 192 16.15 27.44 -44.27
C ARG A 192 17.67 27.69 -44.32
N ASP A 193 18.12 28.94 -44.32
CA ASP A 193 19.55 29.30 -44.29
C ASP A 193 20.02 29.45 -42.82
N LYS A 194 20.38 28.31 -42.21
CA LYS A 194 20.78 28.19 -40.79
C LYS A 194 21.91 29.15 -40.39
N TYR A 195 22.89 29.35 -41.27
CA TYR A 195 24.09 30.16 -41.00
C TYR A 195 24.00 31.58 -41.58
N GLY A 196 22.93 31.91 -42.31
CA GLY A 196 22.82 33.16 -43.05
C GLY A 196 23.88 33.26 -44.16
N GLU A 197 24.28 32.15 -44.77
CA GLU A 197 25.30 32.11 -45.84
C GLU A 197 24.93 33.08 -46.98
N SER A 198 23.67 33.07 -47.41
CA SER A 198 23.13 33.99 -48.44
C SER A 198 23.24 35.47 -48.06
N LEU A 199 23.31 35.77 -46.76
CA LEU A 199 23.41 37.12 -46.18
C LEU A 199 24.79 37.39 -45.55
N ARG A 200 25.85 36.80 -46.12
CA ARG A 200 27.27 37.00 -45.72
C ARG A 200 27.60 36.51 -44.30
N GLY A 201 26.86 35.54 -43.78
CA GLY A 201 27.06 34.97 -42.45
C GLY A 201 26.43 35.80 -41.32
N ASP A 202 25.57 36.78 -41.63
CA ASP A 202 24.79 37.48 -40.62
C ASP A 202 23.65 36.59 -40.11
N MET A 203 23.48 36.53 -38.78
CA MET A 203 22.37 35.80 -38.16
C MET A 203 21.03 36.36 -38.65
N VAL A 204 20.25 35.52 -39.33
CA VAL A 204 18.99 35.86 -40.00
C VAL A 204 18.01 36.60 -39.08
N VAL A 205 17.82 36.12 -37.84
CA VAL A 205 16.94 36.77 -36.84
C VAL A 205 17.50 38.11 -36.36
N ALA A 206 18.83 38.26 -36.27
CA ALA A 206 19.45 39.51 -35.83
C ALA A 206 19.22 40.66 -36.81
N LEU A 207 19.13 40.37 -38.12
CA LEU A 207 18.84 41.37 -39.15
C LEU A 207 17.44 42.01 -39.02
N MET A 208 16.50 41.35 -38.34
CA MET A 208 15.20 41.94 -38.02
C MET A 208 15.24 42.88 -36.82
N GLY A 209 16.31 42.90 -36.03
CA GLY A 209 16.37 43.64 -34.76
C GLY A 209 16.51 45.14 -34.93
N TRP A 210 15.43 45.90 -34.72
CA TRP A 210 15.50 47.34 -34.53
C TRP A 210 15.97 47.71 -33.11
N PRO A 211 16.80 48.76 -32.92
CA PRO A 211 17.35 49.67 -33.95
C PRO A 211 18.59 49.14 -34.67
N SER A 212 19.20 48.02 -34.23
CA SER A 212 20.38 47.43 -34.89
C SER A 212 20.56 45.95 -34.56
N LYS A 213 21.08 45.17 -35.52
CA LYS A 213 21.37 43.73 -35.37
C LYS A 213 22.25 43.38 -34.15
N TRP A 214 23.10 44.31 -33.72
CA TRP A 214 23.95 44.14 -32.54
C TRP A 214 23.16 43.97 -31.23
N VAL A 215 21.93 44.49 -31.15
CA VAL A 215 21.07 44.34 -29.96
C VAL A 215 20.72 42.86 -29.75
N ILE A 216 20.32 42.16 -30.82
CA ILE A 216 20.01 40.73 -30.77
C ILE A 216 21.29 39.92 -30.54
N LEU A 217 22.40 40.24 -31.22
CA LEU A 217 23.65 39.49 -31.09
C LEU A 217 24.26 39.57 -29.68
N ILE A 218 24.32 40.77 -29.08
CA ILE A 218 24.83 40.98 -27.71
C ILE A 218 23.83 40.40 -26.69
N GLY A 219 22.52 40.58 -26.93
CA GLY A 219 21.46 40.05 -26.07
C GLY A 219 21.46 38.51 -26.03
N SER A 220 21.59 37.84 -27.17
CA SER A 220 21.69 36.38 -27.22
C SER A 220 22.96 35.88 -26.54
N PHE A 221 24.12 36.48 -26.84
CA PHE A 221 25.40 36.09 -26.22
C PHE A 221 25.37 36.19 -24.68
N THR A 222 24.92 37.34 -24.16
CA THR A 222 24.84 37.57 -22.70
C THR A 222 23.79 36.66 -22.03
N SER A 223 22.67 36.40 -22.70
CA SER A 223 21.63 35.47 -22.22
C SER A 223 22.14 34.01 -22.16
N THR A 224 22.78 33.52 -23.23
CA THR A 224 23.35 32.17 -23.27
C THR A 224 24.46 32.00 -22.23
N PHE A 225 25.33 33.00 -22.06
CA PHE A 225 26.36 32.98 -21.03
C PHE A 225 25.76 32.93 -19.60
N GLY A 226 24.70 33.70 -19.34
CA GLY A 226 23.98 33.67 -18.07
C GLY A 226 23.34 32.30 -17.79
N ALA A 227 22.69 31.70 -18.79
CA ALA A 227 22.10 30.36 -18.68
C ALA A 227 23.16 29.27 -18.42
N ALA A 228 24.30 29.33 -19.12
CA ALA A 228 25.42 28.41 -18.91
C ALA A 228 25.99 28.52 -17.48
N LEU A 229 26.21 29.75 -16.98
CA LEU A 229 26.66 29.99 -15.61
C LEU A 229 25.65 29.46 -14.58
N GLN A 230 24.35 29.63 -14.82
CA GLN A 230 23.30 29.12 -13.95
C GLN A 230 23.29 27.58 -13.90
N CYS A 231 23.46 26.90 -15.02
CA CYS A 231 23.56 25.44 -15.07
C CYS A 231 24.81 24.94 -14.34
N LEU A 232 25.96 25.59 -14.58
CA LEU A 232 27.25 25.26 -13.95
C LEU A 232 27.22 25.42 -12.42
N CYS A 233 26.48 26.41 -11.90
CA CYS A 233 26.33 26.62 -10.45
C CYS A 233 25.24 25.75 -9.80
N SER A 234 24.21 25.34 -10.54
CA SER A 234 23.06 24.60 -9.97
C SER A 234 23.25 23.09 -9.95
N ALA A 235 23.82 22.49 -11.00
CA ALA A 235 24.03 21.04 -11.06
C ALA A 235 24.93 20.49 -9.93
N PRO A 236 26.06 21.14 -9.55
CA PRO A 236 26.88 20.70 -8.41
C PRO A 236 26.13 20.73 -7.08
N ARG A 237 25.23 21.71 -6.87
CA ARG A 237 24.44 21.84 -5.64
C ARG A 237 23.35 20.78 -5.56
N LEU A 238 22.76 20.39 -6.69
CA LEU A 238 21.83 19.25 -6.76
C LEU A 238 22.55 17.94 -6.41
N LEU A 239 23.70 17.67 -7.05
CA LEU A 239 24.50 16.47 -6.80
C LEU A 239 25.00 16.40 -5.34
N GLN A 240 25.45 17.54 -4.79
CA GLN A 240 25.83 17.66 -3.38
C GLN A 240 24.66 17.32 -2.43
N SER A 241 23.42 17.71 -2.78
CA SER A 241 22.24 17.45 -1.95
C SER A 241 21.91 15.95 -1.94
N ILE A 242 21.87 15.31 -3.12
CA ILE A 242 21.72 13.86 -3.27
C ILE A 242 22.80 13.10 -2.49
N ALA A 243 24.04 13.59 -2.51
CA ALA A 243 25.16 12.99 -1.78
C ALA A 243 25.12 13.19 -0.24
N LYS A 244 24.33 14.16 0.26
CA LYS A 244 24.09 14.37 1.70
C LYS A 244 23.02 13.45 2.26
N ASP A 245 22.07 13.04 1.43
CA ASP A 245 20.96 12.15 1.82
C ASP A 245 21.40 10.67 1.96
N ASP A 246 22.67 10.35 1.62
CA ASP A 246 23.35 9.03 1.69
C ASP A 246 22.57 7.85 1.04
N VAL A 247 21.62 8.16 0.14
CA VAL A 247 20.80 7.19 -0.61
C VAL A 247 21.66 6.31 -1.52
N ILE A 248 22.78 6.85 -2.03
CA ILE A 248 23.68 6.19 -2.97
C ILE A 248 25.11 6.23 -2.40
N PRO A 249 25.60 5.15 -1.77
CA PRO A 249 26.84 5.17 -0.96
C PRO A 249 28.10 5.64 -1.71
N PHE A 250 28.20 5.41 -3.02
CA PHE A 250 29.36 5.84 -3.80
C PHE A 250 29.38 7.35 -4.10
N LEU A 251 28.23 8.04 -4.04
CA LEU A 251 28.15 9.49 -4.29
C LEU A 251 28.61 10.33 -3.09
N ARG A 252 28.77 9.73 -1.91
CA ARG A 252 29.17 10.41 -0.66
C ARG A 252 30.43 11.28 -0.78
N ILE A 253 31.35 10.96 -1.70
CA ILE A 253 32.55 11.74 -2.01
C ILE A 253 32.21 13.17 -2.50
N PHE A 254 31.08 13.35 -3.18
CA PHE A 254 30.62 14.63 -3.72
C PHE A 254 29.89 15.51 -2.69
N GLY A 255 29.52 14.96 -1.52
CA GLY A 255 28.90 15.71 -0.43
C GLY A 255 29.87 16.63 0.34
N ARG A 256 31.19 16.49 0.13
CA ARG A 256 32.23 17.27 0.82
C ARG A 256 32.25 18.73 0.36
N VAL A 257 32.14 19.65 1.32
CA VAL A 257 32.15 21.10 1.09
C VAL A 257 33.47 21.76 1.44
N THR A 258 33.71 22.91 0.83
CA THR A 258 34.78 23.86 1.21
C THR A 258 34.36 24.75 2.39
N ARG A 259 35.29 25.56 2.91
CA ARG A 259 35.05 26.54 3.99
C ARG A 259 33.92 27.54 3.70
N TYR A 260 33.66 27.81 2.42
CA TYR A 260 32.59 28.71 1.96
C TYR A 260 31.31 27.99 1.55
N ASN A 261 31.13 26.72 1.98
CA ASN A 261 30.00 25.84 1.65
C ASN A 261 29.86 25.45 0.15
N GLU A 262 30.87 25.74 -0.68
CA GLU A 262 30.85 25.38 -2.11
C GLU A 262 31.31 23.92 -2.34
N PRO A 263 30.61 23.13 -3.19
CA PRO A 263 30.87 21.71 -3.40
C PRO A 263 31.90 21.45 -4.52
N PHE A 264 33.18 21.66 -4.22
CA PHE A 264 34.27 21.59 -5.21
C PHE A 264 34.34 20.27 -5.98
N ASN A 265 34.19 19.12 -5.32
CA ASN A 265 34.22 17.81 -5.97
C ASN A 265 33.06 17.63 -6.98
N ALA A 266 31.87 18.14 -6.64
CA ALA A 266 30.68 18.08 -7.50
C ALA A 266 30.80 19.05 -8.70
N LEU A 267 31.47 20.19 -8.51
CA LEU A 267 31.80 21.11 -9.60
C LEU A 267 32.77 20.46 -10.58
N LEU A 268 33.85 19.84 -10.09
CA LEU A 268 34.86 19.20 -10.95
C LEU A 268 34.26 18.13 -11.88
N ILE A 269 33.39 17.25 -11.36
CA ILE A 269 32.73 16.23 -12.20
C ILE A 269 31.70 16.86 -13.16
N THR A 270 30.99 17.90 -12.75
CA THR A 270 30.06 18.64 -13.64
C THR A 270 30.83 19.26 -14.81
N THR A 271 31.97 19.90 -14.55
CA THR A 271 32.85 20.46 -15.59
C THR A 271 33.41 19.36 -16.49
N ALA A 272 33.84 18.21 -15.95
CA ALA A 272 34.36 17.11 -16.76
C ALA A 272 33.30 16.49 -17.70
N VAL A 273 32.04 16.37 -17.24
CA VAL A 273 30.91 15.93 -18.06
C VAL A 273 30.56 16.97 -19.14
N ALA A 274 30.55 18.26 -18.78
CA ALA A 274 30.31 19.35 -19.73
C ALA A 274 31.41 19.41 -20.82
N GLU A 275 32.68 19.28 -20.44
CA GLU A 275 33.81 19.21 -21.39
C GLU A 275 33.67 18.01 -22.33
N GLY A 276 33.29 16.85 -21.81
CA GLY A 276 32.99 15.67 -22.62
C GLY A 276 31.89 15.91 -23.66
N ALA A 277 30.86 16.70 -23.33
CA ALA A 277 29.81 17.09 -24.27
C ALA A 277 30.29 18.14 -25.29
N ILE A 278 31.15 19.08 -24.89
CA ILE A 278 31.76 20.08 -25.79
C ILE A 278 32.63 19.39 -26.85
N LEU A 279 33.39 18.36 -26.46
CA LEU A 279 34.27 17.60 -27.36
C LEU A 279 33.53 16.79 -28.44
N ILE A 280 32.23 16.49 -28.27
CA ILE A 280 31.43 15.80 -29.30
C ILE A 280 31.26 16.69 -30.53
N GLY A 281 31.10 18.00 -30.33
CA GLY A 281 30.90 18.98 -31.40
C GLY A 281 29.51 18.95 -32.06
N GLY A 282 29.01 20.11 -32.46
CA GLY A 282 27.71 20.26 -33.12
C GLY A 282 26.52 20.26 -32.16
N ILE A 283 25.81 21.38 -32.08
CA ILE A 283 24.66 21.56 -31.17
C ILE A 283 23.50 20.60 -31.50
N ASP A 284 23.32 20.29 -32.78
CA ASP A 284 22.23 19.46 -33.30
C ASP A 284 22.34 17.98 -32.86
N TYR A 285 23.55 17.50 -32.52
CA TYR A 285 23.79 16.16 -31.97
C TYR A 285 23.69 16.13 -30.44
N ILE A 286 23.96 17.25 -29.76
CA ILE A 286 23.94 17.35 -28.30
C ILE A 286 22.49 17.52 -27.79
N ALA A 287 21.68 18.33 -28.46
CA ALA A 287 20.30 18.61 -28.03
C ALA A 287 19.46 17.33 -27.78
N PRO A 288 19.36 16.36 -28.72
CA PRO A 288 18.52 15.18 -28.52
C PRO A 288 18.96 14.26 -27.39
N VAL A 289 20.26 14.28 -27.02
CA VAL A 289 20.80 13.55 -25.87
C VAL A 289 20.37 14.22 -24.57
N VAL A 290 20.39 15.55 -24.51
CA VAL A 290 19.94 16.33 -23.35
C VAL A 290 18.43 16.18 -23.15
N ASP A 291 17.65 16.18 -24.23
CA ASP A 291 16.20 15.99 -24.20
C ASP A 291 15.79 14.65 -23.61
N PHE A 292 16.52 13.59 -23.93
CA PHE A 292 16.28 12.26 -23.38
C PHE A 292 16.33 12.26 -21.84
N PHE A 293 17.33 12.93 -21.25
CA PHE A 293 17.44 13.04 -19.79
C PHE A 293 16.31 13.89 -19.17
N PHE A 294 15.91 14.99 -19.81
CA PHE A 294 14.78 15.81 -19.34
C PHE A 294 13.44 15.08 -19.46
N LEU A 295 13.16 14.44 -20.60
CA LEU A 295 11.96 13.62 -20.83
C LEU A 295 11.85 12.48 -19.83
N MET A 296 12.96 11.78 -19.53
CA MET A 296 13.01 10.75 -18.49
C MET A 296 12.64 11.32 -17.12
N CYS A 297 13.25 12.46 -16.73
CA CYS A 297 12.95 13.12 -15.46
C CYS A 297 11.48 13.54 -15.35
N TYR A 298 10.91 14.15 -16.40
CA TYR A 298 9.51 14.55 -16.43
C TYR A 298 8.56 13.34 -16.44
N CYS A 299 8.93 12.25 -17.10
CA CYS A 299 8.18 10.99 -17.06
C CYS A 299 8.12 10.42 -15.64
N PHE A 300 9.27 10.30 -14.96
CA PHE A 300 9.34 9.80 -13.58
C PHE A 300 8.51 10.65 -12.61
N VAL A 301 8.66 11.97 -12.63
CA VAL A 301 7.93 12.86 -11.70
C VAL A 301 6.41 12.72 -11.92
N ASN A 302 5.96 12.66 -13.16
CA ASN A 302 4.55 12.46 -13.48
C ASN A 302 4.03 11.07 -13.05
N LEU A 303 4.80 10.02 -13.31
CA LEU A 303 4.44 8.64 -12.95
C LEU A 303 4.37 8.46 -11.43
N VAL A 304 5.38 8.93 -10.69
CA VAL A 304 5.42 8.83 -9.22
C VAL A 304 4.27 9.59 -8.57
N CYS A 305 3.93 10.79 -9.04
CA CYS A 305 2.76 11.53 -8.55
C CYS A 305 1.43 10.77 -8.79
N ALA A 306 1.25 10.20 -9.97
CA ALA A 306 0.07 9.39 -10.29
C ALA A 306 0.02 8.12 -9.41
N MET A 307 1.14 7.41 -9.30
CA MET A 307 1.28 6.16 -8.54
C MET A 307 1.05 6.37 -7.04
N GLN A 308 1.68 7.37 -6.41
CA GLN A 308 1.48 7.69 -4.99
C GLN A 308 0.02 8.08 -4.67
N THR A 309 -0.68 8.68 -5.65
CA THR A 309 -2.12 8.97 -5.54
C THR A 309 -2.95 7.70 -5.66
N LEU A 310 -2.65 6.83 -6.63
CA LEU A 310 -3.39 5.59 -6.89
C LEU A 310 -3.22 4.55 -5.76
N MET A 311 -2.00 4.43 -5.23
CA MET A 311 -1.65 3.56 -4.10
C MET A 311 -2.14 4.11 -2.74
N ASN A 312 -2.65 5.35 -2.69
CA ASN A 312 -3.00 6.07 -1.46
C ASN A 312 -1.86 6.11 -0.43
N ALA A 313 -0.66 6.50 -0.85
CA ALA A 313 0.51 6.56 0.02
C ALA A 313 0.23 7.46 1.25
N PRO A 314 0.53 7.03 2.49
CA PRO A 314 -0.03 7.63 3.71
C PRO A 314 0.33 9.11 3.91
N ASN A 315 1.52 9.51 3.42
CA ASN A 315 2.05 10.87 3.53
C ASN A 315 1.71 11.75 2.30
N TRP A 316 1.11 11.20 1.24
CA TRP A 316 0.84 11.91 -0.01
C TRP A 316 -0.55 12.54 -0.01
N ARG A 317 -0.62 13.87 0.14
CA ARG A 317 -1.88 14.64 0.16
C ARG A 317 -1.72 15.95 -0.64
N PRO A 318 -1.78 15.91 -1.98
CA PRO A 318 -1.64 17.09 -2.82
C PRO A 318 -2.82 18.06 -2.59
N ARG A 319 -2.53 19.23 -2.02
CA ARG A 319 -3.53 20.27 -1.69
C ARG A 319 -3.82 21.26 -2.83
N TYR A 320 -3.27 21.02 -4.03
CA TYR A 320 -3.42 21.92 -5.17
C TYR A 320 -4.71 21.61 -5.96
N GLN A 321 -5.54 22.62 -6.19
CA GLN A 321 -6.92 22.44 -6.69
C GLN A 321 -7.02 21.88 -8.12
N LEU A 322 -6.03 22.16 -8.98
CA LEU A 322 -6.01 21.68 -10.37
C LEU A 322 -5.22 20.38 -10.54
N TYR A 323 -4.77 19.75 -9.44
CA TYR A 323 -4.09 18.46 -9.49
C TYR A 323 -5.10 17.32 -9.63
N HIS A 324 -4.86 16.44 -10.60
CA HIS A 324 -5.56 15.16 -10.73
C HIS A 324 -4.60 14.10 -11.27
N TRP A 325 -4.71 12.86 -10.77
CA TRP A 325 -3.79 11.78 -11.13
C TRP A 325 -3.78 11.47 -12.65
N SER A 326 -4.93 11.63 -13.33
CA SER A 326 -5.00 11.41 -14.78
C SER A 326 -4.25 12.45 -15.59
N LEU A 327 -4.09 13.68 -15.10
CA LEU A 327 -3.30 14.72 -15.75
C LEU A 327 -1.81 14.38 -15.68
N SER A 328 -1.35 13.86 -14.53
CA SER A 328 0.01 13.35 -14.37
C SER A 328 0.24 12.11 -15.24
N LEU A 329 -0.70 11.15 -15.26
CA LEU A 329 -0.59 9.98 -16.13
C LEU A 329 -0.54 10.35 -17.63
N LEU A 330 -1.36 11.30 -18.06
CA LEU A 330 -1.31 11.85 -19.43
C LEU A 330 0.05 12.49 -19.73
N GLY A 331 0.60 13.26 -18.78
CA GLY A 331 1.95 13.83 -18.88
C GLY A 331 3.03 12.77 -19.04
N ALA A 332 2.98 11.68 -18.26
CA ALA A 332 3.90 10.54 -18.40
C ALA A 332 3.77 9.87 -19.78
N LEU A 333 2.55 9.59 -20.24
CA LEU A 333 2.30 8.98 -21.55
C LEU A 333 2.80 9.85 -22.72
N LEU A 334 2.64 11.17 -22.64
CA LEU A 334 3.17 12.11 -23.65
C LEU A 334 4.70 12.15 -23.63
N CYS A 335 5.33 12.12 -22.45
CA CYS A 335 6.80 12.03 -22.34
C CYS A 335 7.32 10.72 -22.95
N LEU A 336 6.69 9.58 -22.64
CA LEU A 336 7.03 8.28 -23.24
C LEU A 336 6.87 8.31 -24.76
N PHE A 337 5.77 8.87 -25.29
CA PHE A 337 5.54 8.96 -26.73
C PHE A 337 6.66 9.72 -27.45
N ILE A 338 7.05 10.90 -26.94
CA ILE A 338 8.16 11.70 -27.53
C ILE A 338 9.50 10.95 -27.42
N MET A 339 9.74 10.27 -26.29
CA MET A 339 10.95 9.48 -26.07
C MET A 339 11.06 8.29 -27.04
N PHE A 340 9.97 7.56 -27.29
CA PHE A 340 9.93 6.48 -28.29
C PHE A 340 10.03 7.00 -29.72
N ALA A 341 9.39 8.13 -30.04
CA ALA A 341 9.40 8.71 -31.38
C ALA A 341 10.75 9.32 -31.78
N THR A 342 11.56 9.74 -30.80
CA THR A 342 12.93 10.25 -31.03
C THR A 342 13.97 9.13 -30.94
N HIS A 343 13.99 8.36 -29.84
CA HIS A 343 15.02 7.34 -29.56
C HIS A 343 14.46 6.07 -28.92
N TRP A 344 13.72 5.29 -29.71
CA TRP A 344 13.06 4.03 -29.29
C TRP A 344 13.97 3.04 -28.53
N TYR A 345 15.26 2.96 -28.87
CA TYR A 345 16.20 2.00 -28.27
C TYR A 345 16.56 2.36 -26.82
N TYR A 346 16.77 3.64 -26.50
CA TYR A 346 16.95 4.09 -25.11
C TYR A 346 15.66 3.93 -24.29
N ALA A 347 14.50 4.10 -24.92
CA ALA A 347 13.19 3.94 -24.27
C ALA A 347 12.90 2.48 -23.83
N ILE A 348 13.34 1.48 -24.60
CA ILE A 348 13.16 0.06 -24.26
C ILE A 348 13.95 -0.32 -23.00
N VAL A 349 15.21 0.12 -22.90
CA VAL A 349 16.07 -0.15 -21.72
C VAL A 349 15.43 0.42 -20.46
N TYR A 350 14.83 1.61 -20.56
CA TYR A 350 14.08 2.25 -19.47
C TYR A 350 12.84 1.44 -19.05
N SER A 351 12.01 0.99 -20.00
CA SER A 351 10.76 0.26 -19.69
C SER A 351 10.99 -1.09 -18.99
N LEU A 352 12.14 -1.72 -19.18
CA LEU A 352 12.50 -2.99 -18.51
C LEU A 352 12.81 -2.83 -17.02
N LEU A 353 13.22 -1.64 -16.57
CA LEU A 353 13.59 -1.37 -15.17
C LEU A 353 12.40 -1.06 -14.24
N GLN A 354 11.18 -0.99 -14.78
CA GLN A 354 9.98 -0.47 -14.08
C GLN A 354 9.06 -1.56 -13.50
N ILE A 355 9.32 -2.85 -13.73
CA ILE A 355 8.32 -3.92 -13.54
C ILE A 355 8.33 -4.52 -12.11
N GLU A 356 9.22 -4.11 -11.20
CA GLU A 356 9.49 -4.85 -9.95
C GLU A 356 8.63 -4.50 -8.70
N ASP A 357 7.95 -3.35 -8.63
CA ASP A 357 7.30 -2.91 -7.37
C ASP A 357 5.78 -2.66 -7.50
N ASP A 358 4.95 -3.58 -6.96
CA ASP A 358 3.58 -3.25 -6.51
C ASP A 358 2.95 -4.32 -5.56
N GLN A 359 2.79 -4.00 -4.27
CA GLN A 359 2.04 -4.76 -3.23
C GLN A 359 1.75 -3.84 -2.02
N ASN A 360 0.62 -3.86 -1.28
CA ASN A 360 -0.66 -4.59 -1.34
C ASN A 360 -1.76 -3.74 -0.67
N GLN A 361 -3.02 -3.84 -1.10
CA GLN A 361 -4.19 -3.59 -0.24
C GLN A 361 -4.53 -4.86 0.58
N HIS A 362 -5.31 -4.72 1.66
CA HIS A 362 -5.69 -5.83 2.55
C HIS A 362 -6.12 -7.09 1.77
N PRO A 363 -5.49 -8.26 1.98
CA PRO A 363 -5.69 -9.39 1.11
C PRO A 363 -7.07 -10.01 1.31
N LYS A 364 -7.90 -9.99 0.26
CA LYS A 364 -9.18 -10.75 0.15
C LYS A 364 -9.00 -12.28 0.22
N ASN A 365 -7.77 -12.74 0.42
CA ASN A 365 -7.37 -14.12 0.62
C ASN A 365 -6.48 -14.19 1.86
N TRP A 366 -7.07 -14.64 2.97
CA TRP A 366 -6.32 -14.87 4.19
C TRP A 366 -5.19 -15.90 3.96
N ARG A 367 -4.05 -15.67 4.64
CA ARG A 367 -2.91 -16.59 4.71
C ARG A 367 -2.32 -16.56 6.12
N PRO A 368 -1.84 -17.70 6.65
CA PRO A 368 -1.30 -17.76 8.00
C PRO A 368 0.06 -17.06 8.04
N GLN A 369 0.18 -16.03 8.89
CA GLN A 369 1.45 -15.40 9.27
C GLN A 369 1.73 -15.81 10.72
N LEU A 370 2.80 -16.59 10.91
CA LEU A 370 2.97 -17.39 12.12
C LEU A 370 3.74 -16.63 13.20
N LEU A 371 3.23 -16.65 14.43
CA LEU A 371 3.95 -16.43 15.67
C LEU A 371 4.14 -17.79 16.35
N VAL A 372 5.37 -18.30 16.40
CA VAL A 372 5.70 -19.55 17.10
C VAL A 372 6.19 -19.20 18.49
N LEU A 373 5.40 -19.51 19.53
CA LEU A 373 5.83 -19.34 20.92
C LEU A 373 6.62 -20.58 21.34
N LEU A 374 7.92 -20.40 21.60
CA LEU A 374 8.81 -21.44 22.14
C LEU A 374 9.08 -21.15 23.61
N LYS A 375 8.98 -22.18 24.45
CA LYS A 375 9.60 -22.16 25.79
C LYS A 375 11.08 -22.55 25.63
N MET A 376 11.98 -21.82 26.27
CA MET A 376 13.33 -22.30 26.52
C MET A 376 13.39 -22.94 27.92
N ASP A 377 14.09 -24.06 27.99
CA ASP A 377 14.18 -24.92 29.18
C ASP A 377 15.50 -25.68 29.04
N GLU A 378 16.26 -25.86 30.13
CA GLU A 378 17.71 -26.15 30.11
C GLU A 378 18.11 -27.41 29.32
N LYS A 379 17.17 -28.30 29.01
CA LYS A 379 17.41 -29.62 28.38
C LYS A 379 16.46 -29.98 27.23
N ARG A 380 15.57 -29.08 26.77
CA ARG A 380 14.44 -29.42 25.88
C ARG A 380 14.60 -29.07 24.38
N GLU A 381 15.83 -29.09 23.85
CA GLU A 381 16.16 -28.74 22.44
C GLU A 381 15.25 -29.41 21.38
N ASN A 382 14.98 -30.72 21.53
CA ASN A 382 14.24 -31.51 20.53
C ASN A 382 12.78 -31.08 20.32
N VAL A 383 12.11 -30.53 21.34
CA VAL A 383 10.69 -30.12 21.23
C VAL A 383 10.59 -28.85 20.37
N ASN A 384 11.50 -27.90 20.60
CA ASN A 384 11.59 -26.65 19.85
C ASN A 384 11.93 -26.92 18.37
N ALA A 385 12.85 -27.85 18.10
CA ALA A 385 13.17 -28.29 16.75
C ALA A 385 11.93 -28.82 15.98
N LYS A 386 11.11 -29.70 16.58
CA LYS A 386 9.90 -30.25 15.94
C LYS A 386 8.84 -29.18 15.67
N MET A 387 8.67 -28.21 16.58
CA MET A 387 7.72 -27.11 16.40
C MET A 387 8.15 -26.15 15.27
N LEU A 388 9.44 -25.84 15.17
CA LEU A 388 10.02 -25.09 14.04
C LEU A 388 9.89 -25.85 12.71
N GLN A 389 10.12 -27.16 12.71
CA GLN A 389 9.93 -28.01 11.53
C GLN A 389 8.47 -27.97 11.05
N LEU A 390 7.48 -28.08 11.94
CA LEU A 390 6.06 -27.98 11.59
C LEU A 390 5.71 -26.61 10.98
N ALA A 391 6.21 -25.52 11.55
CA ALA A 391 6.03 -24.17 10.99
C ALA A 391 6.66 -24.05 9.58
N GLY A 392 7.85 -24.64 9.38
CA GLY A 392 8.50 -24.74 8.07
C GLY A 392 7.72 -25.56 7.04
N GLN A 393 7.13 -26.69 7.46
CA GLN A 393 6.28 -27.53 6.61
C GLN A 393 5.00 -26.82 6.19
N LEU A 394 4.38 -26.05 7.09
CA LEU A 394 3.14 -25.30 6.79
C LEU A 394 3.38 -24.10 5.87
N LYS A 395 4.54 -23.45 5.97
CA LYS A 395 4.86 -22.23 5.20
C LYS A 395 5.63 -22.50 3.91
N ALA A 396 6.28 -23.65 3.77
CA ALA A 396 7.18 -23.98 2.65
C ALA A 396 8.21 -22.87 2.34
N GLY A 397 8.61 -22.12 3.37
CA GLY A 397 9.51 -20.96 3.26
C GLY A 397 8.88 -19.65 2.77
N GLN A 398 7.56 -19.55 2.55
CA GLN A 398 6.88 -18.35 2.06
C GLN A 398 6.10 -17.58 3.15
N GLY A 399 6.11 -16.25 3.05
CA GLY A 399 5.45 -15.33 3.98
C GLY A 399 6.16 -15.18 5.32
N LEU A 400 5.51 -14.50 6.27
CA LEU A 400 6.08 -14.14 7.57
C LEU A 400 5.98 -15.29 8.59
N THR A 401 7.10 -15.56 9.25
CA THR A 401 7.20 -16.37 10.46
C THR A 401 8.04 -15.60 11.46
N ILE A 402 7.53 -15.43 12.68
CA ILE A 402 8.24 -14.88 13.82
C ILE A 402 8.28 -15.96 14.90
N VAL A 403 9.46 -16.27 15.40
CA VAL A 403 9.67 -17.15 16.54
C VAL A 403 9.90 -16.26 17.74
N ALA A 404 9.17 -16.48 18.82
CA ALA A 404 9.34 -15.72 20.04
C ALA A 404 9.52 -16.64 21.24
N SER A 405 10.45 -16.26 22.12
CA SER A 405 10.65 -16.89 23.42
C SER A 405 10.64 -15.82 24.51
N ILE A 406 10.05 -16.16 25.64
CA ILE A 406 10.16 -15.37 26.87
C ILE A 406 11.14 -16.09 27.78
N VAL A 407 12.03 -15.34 28.40
CA VAL A 407 13.06 -15.82 29.32
C VAL A 407 12.88 -15.05 30.63
N GLU A 408 12.89 -15.77 31.74
CA GLU A 408 12.84 -15.17 33.07
C GLU A 408 14.16 -14.46 33.39
N GLY A 409 14.10 -13.23 33.88
CA GLY A 409 15.27 -12.40 34.20
C GLY A 409 14.98 -10.91 34.07
N ASP A 410 15.80 -10.08 34.74
CA ASP A 410 15.65 -8.62 34.75
C ASP A 410 16.56 -7.98 33.67
N PRO A 411 16.02 -7.17 32.74
CA PRO A 411 16.80 -6.47 31.72
C PRO A 411 17.87 -5.50 32.27
N GLY A 412 17.81 -5.10 33.54
CA GLY A 412 18.85 -4.32 34.22
C GLY A 412 20.21 -5.04 34.23
N TYR A 413 20.22 -6.34 34.56
CA TYR A 413 21.45 -7.12 34.67
C TYR A 413 22.12 -7.35 33.31
N VAL A 414 23.46 -7.34 33.31
CA VAL A 414 24.28 -7.56 32.10
C VAL A 414 24.33 -9.05 31.74
N GLU A 415 24.22 -9.94 32.74
CA GLU A 415 24.34 -11.39 32.56
C GLU A 415 23.07 -11.95 31.89
N ASP A 416 21.89 -11.62 32.38
CA ASP A 416 20.59 -11.96 31.80
C ASP A 416 20.47 -11.50 30.34
N ARG A 417 20.94 -10.28 30.04
CA ARG A 417 21.01 -9.76 28.65
C ARG A 417 21.94 -10.59 27.76
N LYS A 418 23.11 -11.01 28.26
CA LYS A 418 24.01 -11.93 27.52
C LYS A 418 23.38 -13.31 27.34
N MET A 419 22.64 -13.81 28.34
CA MET A 419 21.92 -15.08 28.27
C MET A 419 20.80 -15.03 27.21
N ALA A 420 19.99 -13.97 27.20
CA ALA A 420 18.97 -13.74 26.18
C ALA A 420 19.57 -13.59 24.77
N GLU A 421 20.72 -12.92 24.63
CA GLU A 421 21.44 -12.86 23.35
C GLU A 421 21.99 -14.23 22.92
N ALA A 422 22.51 -15.04 23.84
CA ALA A 422 22.98 -16.40 23.56
C ALA A 422 21.82 -17.31 23.10
N ILE A 423 20.69 -17.28 23.82
CA ILE A 423 19.45 -17.99 23.44
C ILE A 423 18.97 -17.54 22.06
N LYS A 424 19.00 -16.24 21.77
CA LYS A 424 18.65 -15.69 20.45
C LYS A 424 19.59 -16.15 19.34
N GLN A 425 20.87 -16.37 19.63
CA GLN A 425 21.83 -16.92 18.69
C GLN A 425 21.61 -18.42 18.44
N ASP A 426 21.31 -19.21 19.48
CA ASP A 426 21.02 -20.64 19.32
C ASP A 426 19.71 -20.88 18.56
N LEU A 427 18.62 -20.19 18.92
CA LEU A 427 17.38 -20.24 18.14
C LEU A 427 17.61 -19.85 16.67
N LYS A 428 18.56 -18.94 16.38
CA LYS A 428 18.93 -18.54 15.01
C LYS A 428 19.73 -19.61 14.26
N LYS A 429 20.44 -20.48 14.98
CA LYS A 429 21.05 -21.70 14.43
C LYS A 429 19.98 -22.75 14.14
N GLN A 430 19.13 -23.08 15.11
CA GLN A 430 18.02 -24.03 14.95
C GLN A 430 17.06 -23.64 13.80
N LEU A 431 16.72 -22.35 13.66
CA LEU A 431 15.87 -21.84 12.57
C LEU A 431 16.48 -22.07 11.18
N LYS A 432 17.81 -21.90 11.05
CA LYS A 432 18.54 -22.16 9.80
C LYS A 432 18.58 -23.64 9.48
N GLU A 433 18.81 -24.50 10.47
CA GLU A 433 18.82 -25.95 10.33
C GLU A 433 17.44 -26.49 9.91
N ALA A 434 16.36 -25.96 10.51
CA ALA A 434 14.98 -26.22 10.12
C ALA A 434 14.58 -25.62 8.74
N LYS A 435 15.47 -24.83 8.11
CA LYS A 435 15.26 -24.14 6.81
C LYS A 435 14.05 -23.20 6.79
N VAL A 436 13.72 -22.59 7.93
CA VAL A 436 12.61 -21.65 8.07
C VAL A 436 13.12 -20.23 7.81
N ARG A 437 12.43 -19.48 6.95
CA ARG A 437 12.66 -18.03 6.77
C ARG A 437 11.79 -17.28 7.77
N GLY A 438 12.40 -16.55 8.70
CA GLY A 438 11.68 -15.84 9.74
C GLY A 438 12.58 -15.00 10.65
N PHE A 439 11.94 -14.27 11.56
CA PHE A 439 12.59 -13.44 12.58
C PHE A 439 12.54 -14.12 13.94
N ILE A 440 13.47 -13.76 14.84
CA ILE A 440 13.50 -14.27 16.22
C ILE A 440 13.44 -13.09 17.18
N ASN A 441 12.50 -13.15 18.12
CA ASN A 441 12.41 -12.25 19.25
C ASN A 441 12.66 -13.04 20.55
N VAL A 442 13.45 -12.48 21.45
CA VAL A 442 13.65 -13.02 22.80
C VAL A 442 13.44 -11.86 23.76
N VAL A 443 12.54 -12.04 24.72
CA VAL A 443 12.14 -11.00 25.68
C VAL A 443 12.47 -11.47 27.08
N LEU A 444 13.18 -10.62 27.84
CA LEU A 444 13.44 -10.79 29.26
C LEU A 444 12.27 -10.22 30.07
N CYS A 445 11.79 -10.98 31.06
CA CYS A 445 10.64 -10.62 31.88
C CYS A 445 10.77 -11.18 33.30
N GLU A 446 10.38 -10.39 34.30
CA GLU A 446 10.25 -10.87 35.69
C GLU A 446 9.02 -11.77 35.90
N HIS A 447 7.95 -11.55 35.12
CA HIS A 447 6.70 -12.30 35.22
C HIS A 447 6.27 -12.82 33.84
N LEU A 448 6.32 -14.15 33.65
CA LEU A 448 6.12 -14.75 32.33
C LEU A 448 4.65 -14.72 31.87
N SER A 449 3.70 -14.98 32.78
CA SER A 449 2.26 -15.09 32.48
C SER A 449 1.63 -13.80 31.97
N GLU A 450 2.00 -12.64 32.53
CA GLU A 450 1.53 -11.33 32.07
C GLU A 450 2.13 -10.94 30.72
N ASN A 451 3.45 -11.14 30.58
CA ASN A 451 4.20 -10.71 29.40
C ASN A 451 3.93 -11.53 28.14
N ILE A 452 3.40 -12.76 28.26
CA ILE A 452 2.80 -13.47 27.11
C ILE A 452 1.76 -12.59 26.40
N SER A 453 0.93 -11.87 27.15
CA SER A 453 -0.11 -11.01 26.56
C SER A 453 0.48 -9.79 25.85
N THR A 454 1.46 -9.13 26.48
CA THR A 454 2.21 -8.00 25.91
C THR A 454 2.94 -8.40 24.63
N LEU A 455 3.61 -9.56 24.62
CA LEU A 455 4.30 -10.12 23.46
C LEU A 455 3.34 -10.37 22.29
N ILE A 456 2.22 -11.04 22.56
CA ILE A 456 1.18 -11.37 21.58
C ILE A 456 0.62 -10.11 20.88
N GLN A 457 0.48 -9.00 21.61
CA GLN A 457 -0.09 -7.75 21.08
C GLN A 457 0.94 -6.82 20.39
N SER A 458 2.19 -6.81 20.88
CA SER A 458 3.24 -5.88 20.44
C SER A 458 4.08 -6.38 19.26
N ILE A 459 4.06 -7.68 18.96
CA ILE A 459 4.99 -8.29 17.99
C ILE A 459 4.66 -7.98 16.52
N GLY A 460 5.70 -7.62 15.76
CA GLY A 460 5.61 -7.19 14.37
C GLY A 460 5.75 -5.68 14.19
N ILE A 461 5.84 -5.21 12.94
CA ILE A 461 6.05 -3.79 12.62
C ILE A 461 5.06 -3.36 11.53
N GLY A 462 4.24 -2.34 11.82
CA GLY A 462 3.23 -1.84 10.89
C GLY A 462 2.25 -2.95 10.47
N GLY A 463 2.20 -3.25 9.17
CA GLY A 463 1.42 -4.35 8.59
C GLY A 463 2.12 -5.73 8.61
N LEU A 464 3.42 -5.80 8.93
CA LEU A 464 4.16 -7.06 9.12
C LEU A 464 3.91 -7.60 10.53
N ARG A 465 2.66 -8.02 10.79
CA ARG A 465 2.23 -8.66 12.05
C ARG A 465 1.87 -10.13 11.80
N PRO A 466 2.08 -11.02 12.79
CA PRO A 466 1.50 -12.34 12.76
C PRO A 466 -0.03 -12.24 12.92
N ASN A 467 -0.75 -13.25 12.45
CA ASN A 467 -2.20 -13.40 12.63
C ASN A 467 -2.58 -14.78 13.19
N THR A 468 -1.59 -15.65 13.36
CA THR A 468 -1.72 -17.05 13.77
C THR A 468 -0.66 -17.36 14.82
N VAL A 469 -1.06 -17.70 16.04
CA VAL A 469 -0.15 -18.15 17.10
C VAL A 469 -0.07 -19.68 17.08
N ILE A 470 1.15 -20.23 17.18
CA ILE A 470 1.38 -21.64 17.45
C ILE A 470 1.89 -21.79 18.89
N VAL A 471 1.22 -22.62 19.69
CA VAL A 471 1.57 -22.91 21.10
C VAL A 471 1.69 -24.42 21.28
N GLY A 472 2.81 -24.89 21.83
CA GLY A 472 3.05 -26.32 22.05
C GLY A 472 2.16 -26.88 23.16
N TRP A 473 1.71 -28.13 23.02
CA TRP A 473 0.95 -28.82 24.06
C TRP A 473 1.85 -29.15 25.28
N PRO A 474 1.43 -28.87 26.53
CA PRO A 474 2.24 -29.12 27.72
C PRO A 474 2.39 -30.64 27.94
N SER A 475 3.59 -31.10 28.26
CA SER A 475 3.90 -32.54 28.32
C SER A 475 3.74 -33.15 29.73
N SER A 476 4.08 -32.39 30.78
CA SER A 476 4.12 -32.84 32.19
C SER A 476 2.87 -32.47 33.02
N TRP A 477 1.81 -31.93 32.42
CA TRP A 477 0.68 -31.36 33.17
C TRP A 477 -0.13 -32.37 34.02
N LYS A 478 0.06 -33.67 33.79
CA LYS A 478 -0.60 -34.74 34.58
C LYS A 478 0.21 -35.23 35.78
N ASP A 479 1.48 -34.85 35.89
CA ASP A 479 2.38 -35.37 36.92
C ASP A 479 2.10 -34.68 38.27
N SER A 480 1.47 -35.43 39.19
CA SER A 480 0.85 -34.90 40.42
C SER A 480 1.81 -34.30 41.46
N VAL A 481 3.12 -34.40 41.24
CA VAL A 481 4.16 -33.76 42.07
C VAL A 481 4.33 -32.28 41.71
N HIS A 482 3.88 -31.89 40.51
CA HIS A 482 4.20 -30.62 39.85
C HIS A 482 2.97 -29.71 39.71
N GLN A 483 2.06 -29.71 40.69
CA GLN A 483 0.84 -28.89 40.66
C GLN A 483 1.10 -27.36 40.86
N GLN A 484 2.39 -26.99 41.02
CA GLN A 484 2.92 -25.62 41.00
C GLN A 484 3.76 -25.32 39.72
N ASP A 485 3.77 -26.19 38.70
CA ASP A 485 4.50 -25.91 37.45
C ASP A 485 3.85 -24.77 36.66
N ASP A 486 4.62 -23.71 36.42
CA ASP A 486 4.19 -22.58 35.59
C ASP A 486 3.86 -22.99 34.15
N ASP A 487 4.48 -24.05 33.61
CA ASP A 487 4.27 -24.54 32.22
C ASP A 487 2.79 -24.77 31.88
N TYR A 488 2.04 -25.26 32.84
CA TYR A 488 0.61 -25.53 32.70
C TYR A 488 -0.21 -24.23 32.59
N TRP A 489 0.05 -23.27 33.49
CA TRP A 489 -0.63 -21.98 33.49
C TRP A 489 -0.18 -21.10 32.32
N ASN A 490 1.10 -21.11 31.96
CA ASN A 490 1.65 -20.40 30.81
C ASN A 490 1.02 -20.87 29.49
N PHE A 491 0.78 -22.18 29.33
CA PHE A 491 0.04 -22.71 28.18
C PHE A 491 -1.42 -22.18 28.16
N LEU A 492 -2.13 -22.28 29.28
CA LEU A 492 -3.53 -21.84 29.38
C LEU A 492 -3.68 -20.33 29.17
N ASP A 493 -2.77 -19.53 29.74
CA ASP A 493 -2.73 -18.09 29.56
C ASP A 493 -2.35 -17.73 28.11
N ALA A 494 -1.40 -18.40 27.46
CA ALA A 494 -1.11 -18.19 26.03
C ALA A 494 -2.33 -18.50 25.14
N VAL A 495 -3.03 -19.61 25.39
CA VAL A 495 -4.26 -19.99 24.68
C VAL A 495 -5.39 -18.98 24.92
N HIS A 496 -5.59 -18.54 26.16
CA HIS A 496 -6.62 -17.57 26.52
C HIS A 496 -6.32 -16.17 25.96
N ARG A 497 -5.08 -15.67 26.08
CA ARG A 497 -4.67 -14.35 25.58
C ARG A 497 -4.63 -14.28 24.06
N ALA A 498 -4.18 -15.32 23.35
CA ALA A 498 -4.29 -15.39 21.89
C ALA A 498 -5.77 -15.37 21.44
N ALA A 499 -6.64 -16.04 22.20
CA ALA A 499 -8.07 -16.11 21.98
C ALA A 499 -8.86 -14.82 22.27
N THR A 500 -8.34 -13.90 23.09
CA THR A 500 -8.95 -12.58 23.36
C THR A 500 -8.44 -11.48 22.43
N VAL A 501 -7.26 -11.66 21.83
CA VAL A 501 -6.67 -10.73 20.84
C VAL A 501 -7.17 -11.02 19.40
N ASP A 502 -8.15 -11.93 19.23
CA ASP A 502 -8.65 -12.39 17.94
C ASP A 502 -7.54 -12.85 16.98
N MET A 503 -6.56 -13.62 17.47
CA MET A 503 -5.64 -14.34 16.59
C MET A 503 -6.10 -15.77 16.34
N CYS A 504 -5.78 -16.29 15.16
CA CYS A 504 -5.88 -17.72 14.89
C CYS A 504 -4.92 -18.48 15.82
N LEU A 505 -5.32 -19.66 16.30
CA LEU A 505 -4.55 -20.45 17.24
C LEU A 505 -4.36 -21.88 16.71
N LEU A 506 -3.12 -22.36 16.74
CA LEU A 506 -2.70 -23.71 16.36
C LEU A 506 -2.00 -24.39 17.54
N VAL A 507 -2.56 -25.49 18.02
CA VAL A 507 -1.97 -26.28 19.12
C VAL A 507 -1.68 -27.70 18.62
N PRO A 508 -0.41 -28.02 18.26
CA PRO A 508 -0.01 -29.38 17.94
C PRO A 508 0.16 -30.22 19.20
N LYS A 509 -0.60 -31.32 19.29
CA LYS A 509 -0.46 -32.39 20.29
C LYS A 509 0.18 -33.62 19.63
N GLY A 510 1.05 -34.31 20.38
CA GLY A 510 1.86 -35.41 19.84
C GLY A 510 3.13 -34.95 19.10
N LEU A 511 3.65 -33.75 19.42
CA LEU A 511 4.83 -33.15 18.77
C LEU A 511 6.03 -34.11 18.53
N PRO A 512 6.44 -35.00 19.47
CA PRO A 512 7.54 -35.94 19.23
C PRO A 512 7.31 -36.89 18.05
N GLN A 513 6.05 -37.17 17.71
CA GLN A 513 5.65 -38.08 16.65
C GLN A 513 5.56 -37.40 15.27
N PHE A 514 5.76 -36.08 15.19
CA PHE A 514 5.71 -35.35 13.92
C PHE A 514 6.91 -35.68 13.01
N PRO A 515 6.68 -35.84 11.69
CA PRO A 515 7.71 -36.21 10.73
C PRO A 515 8.73 -35.09 10.52
N GLU A 516 9.97 -35.49 10.23
CA GLU A 516 11.05 -34.59 9.90
C GLU A 516 11.01 -34.16 8.43
N PRO A 517 11.72 -33.08 8.05
CA PRO A 517 11.78 -32.65 6.65
C PRO A 517 12.35 -33.70 5.69
N GLY A 518 13.03 -34.75 6.17
CA GLY A 518 13.51 -35.88 5.36
C GLY A 518 12.42 -36.90 5.02
N ASP A 519 11.41 -37.03 5.86
CA ASP A 519 10.43 -38.12 5.82
C ASP A 519 9.40 -37.94 4.69
N ARG A 520 8.72 -39.03 4.34
CA ARG A 520 7.58 -39.03 3.42
C ARG A 520 6.44 -39.82 4.04
N MET A 521 5.37 -39.11 4.38
CA MET A 521 4.18 -39.70 4.97
C MET A 521 3.26 -40.25 3.88
N GLN A 522 2.70 -41.43 4.13
CA GLN A 522 1.68 -42.06 3.28
C GLN A 522 0.49 -42.46 4.17
N GLY A 523 -0.72 -42.13 3.72
CA GLY A 523 -1.96 -42.33 4.47
C GLY A 523 -2.96 -41.20 4.28
N THR A 524 -3.75 -40.91 5.30
CA THR A 524 -4.81 -39.89 5.30
C THR A 524 -4.51 -38.74 6.25
N ILE A 525 -4.87 -37.53 5.81
CA ILE A 525 -5.05 -36.35 6.68
C ILE A 525 -6.56 -36.16 6.82
N ASP A 526 -7.04 -36.17 8.04
CA ASP A 526 -8.46 -36.07 8.36
C ASP A 526 -8.78 -34.73 8.99
N VAL A 527 -9.79 -34.04 8.45
CA VAL A 527 -10.27 -32.75 8.95
C VAL A 527 -11.64 -32.95 9.56
N TRP A 528 -11.75 -32.81 10.87
CA TRP A 528 -13.01 -32.79 11.59
C TRP A 528 -13.51 -31.35 11.72
N TRP A 529 -14.39 -30.98 10.79
CA TRP A 529 -14.91 -29.63 10.63
C TRP A 529 -16.25 -29.50 11.34
N ILE A 530 -16.18 -29.14 12.62
CA ILE A 530 -17.30 -29.06 13.56
C ILE A 530 -17.89 -27.65 13.56
N ILE A 531 -17.03 -26.63 13.75
CA ILE A 531 -17.36 -25.20 13.58
C ILE A 531 -16.77 -24.70 12.27
N HIS A 532 -17.55 -23.88 11.56
CA HIS A 532 -17.07 -23.17 10.39
C HIS A 532 -16.19 -21.98 10.80
N ASP A 533 -14.88 -22.14 10.57
CA ASP A 533 -13.84 -21.12 10.78
C ASP A 533 -13.38 -20.54 9.43
N GLY A 534 -14.29 -19.98 8.62
CA GLY A 534 -13.95 -19.25 7.39
C GLY A 534 -13.19 -20.03 6.30
N GLY A 535 -13.12 -21.37 6.41
CA GLY A 535 -12.34 -22.25 5.51
C GLY A 535 -10.92 -22.57 5.97
N LEU A 536 -10.48 -22.02 7.11
CA LEU A 536 -9.13 -22.22 7.69
C LEU A 536 -8.74 -23.70 7.79
N LEU A 537 -9.65 -24.54 8.30
CA LEU A 537 -9.47 -25.99 8.50
C LEU A 537 -9.27 -26.77 7.19
N VAL A 538 -9.71 -26.23 6.05
CA VAL A 538 -9.47 -26.79 4.71
C VAL A 538 -8.18 -26.23 4.11
N LEU A 539 -7.86 -24.96 4.39
CA LEU A 539 -6.64 -24.30 3.92
C LEU A 539 -5.37 -24.91 4.53
N LEU A 540 -5.33 -25.15 5.85
CA LEU A 540 -4.14 -25.70 6.53
C LEU A 540 -3.66 -27.05 5.95
N PRO A 541 -4.50 -28.09 5.79
CA PRO A 541 -4.07 -29.35 5.18
C PRO A 541 -3.81 -29.22 3.68
N PHE A 542 -4.48 -28.30 2.97
CA PHE A 542 -4.16 -27.99 1.58
C PHE A 542 -2.72 -27.46 1.45
N LEU A 543 -2.32 -26.49 2.30
CA LEU A 543 -0.96 -25.97 2.36
C LEU A 543 0.05 -27.05 2.76
N LEU A 544 -0.24 -27.85 3.80
CA LEU A 544 0.65 -28.95 4.22
C LEU A 544 0.92 -29.95 3.08
N ARG A 545 -0.07 -30.31 2.27
CA ARG A 545 0.09 -31.22 1.12
C ARG A 545 0.95 -30.67 -0.01
N GLN A 546 1.22 -29.36 -0.06
CA GLN A 546 2.20 -28.79 -0.99
C GLN A 546 3.63 -29.18 -0.57
N HIS A 547 3.87 -29.38 0.73
CA HIS A 547 5.17 -29.78 1.24
C HIS A 547 5.46 -31.26 0.95
N LYS A 548 6.73 -31.55 0.58
CA LYS A 548 7.23 -32.88 0.18
C LYS A 548 6.89 -34.04 1.14
N VAL A 549 6.77 -33.75 2.44
CA VAL A 549 6.46 -34.73 3.51
C VAL A 549 5.03 -35.26 3.38
N TRP A 550 4.06 -34.37 3.15
CA TRP A 550 2.62 -34.70 3.18
C TRP A 550 1.99 -34.85 1.79
N ARG A 551 2.75 -34.59 0.73
CA ARG A 551 2.27 -34.61 -0.67
C ARG A 551 1.65 -35.95 -1.11
N GLN A 552 2.04 -37.07 -0.51
CA GLN A 552 1.48 -38.39 -0.81
C GLN A 552 0.23 -38.73 0.03
N CYS A 553 -0.11 -37.93 1.03
CA CYS A 553 -1.32 -38.15 1.82
C CYS A 553 -2.60 -37.76 1.06
N LYS A 554 -3.68 -38.50 1.31
CA LYS A 554 -5.04 -38.18 0.84
C LYS A 554 -5.76 -37.32 1.88
N LEU A 555 -6.56 -36.35 1.44
CA LEU A 555 -7.33 -35.47 2.33
C LEU A 555 -8.76 -35.99 2.48
N ARG A 556 -9.25 -36.12 3.73
CA ARG A 556 -10.63 -36.46 4.05
C ARG A 556 -11.23 -35.35 4.92
N ILE A 557 -12.45 -34.92 4.61
CA ILE A 557 -13.16 -33.87 5.34
C ILE A 557 -14.42 -34.48 5.95
N PHE A 558 -14.50 -34.48 7.27
CA PHE A 558 -15.66 -34.92 8.04
C PHE A 558 -16.39 -33.69 8.57
N THR A 559 -17.61 -33.43 8.09
CA THR A 559 -18.46 -32.36 8.61
C THR A 559 -19.53 -32.90 9.54
N VAL A 560 -19.80 -32.21 10.64
CA VAL A 560 -20.84 -32.63 11.58
C VAL A 560 -22.19 -32.00 11.25
N ALA A 561 -23.20 -32.85 11.05
CA ALA A 561 -24.60 -32.46 10.87
C ALA A 561 -25.43 -32.83 12.11
N GLN A 562 -26.43 -32.01 12.41
CA GLN A 562 -27.41 -32.30 13.46
C GLN A 562 -28.56 -33.14 12.87
N LEU A 563 -29.31 -33.83 13.74
CA LEU A 563 -30.45 -34.69 13.33
C LEU A 563 -31.60 -33.93 12.60
N HIS A 564 -31.54 -32.60 12.57
CA HIS A 564 -32.50 -31.72 11.89
C HIS A 564 -31.91 -31.01 10.65
N ASP A 565 -30.67 -31.31 10.28
CA ASP A 565 -30.00 -30.78 9.09
C ASP A 565 -30.18 -31.74 7.90
N ASN A 566 -30.14 -31.22 6.67
CA ASN A 566 -30.15 -32.07 5.47
C ASN A 566 -28.73 -32.55 5.15
N SER A 567 -28.32 -33.66 5.78
CA SER A 567 -26.99 -34.28 5.65
C SER A 567 -26.64 -34.67 4.21
N VAL A 568 -27.60 -35.24 3.46
CA VAL A 568 -27.41 -35.66 2.06
C VAL A 568 -27.09 -34.48 1.16
N LYS A 569 -27.90 -33.40 1.23
CA LYS A 569 -27.67 -32.21 0.41
C LYS A 569 -26.41 -31.45 0.84
N MET A 570 -26.14 -31.39 2.14
CA MET A 570 -24.91 -30.80 2.67
C MET A 570 -23.67 -31.52 2.11
N LYS A 571 -23.70 -32.85 1.96
CA LYS A 571 -22.62 -33.61 1.31
C LYS A 571 -22.45 -33.22 -0.15
N GLU A 572 -23.54 -33.22 -0.94
CA GLU A 572 -23.50 -32.88 -2.37
C GLU A 572 -22.97 -31.45 -2.62
N ASP A 573 -23.48 -30.46 -1.89
CA ASP A 573 -23.06 -29.06 -2.04
C ASP A 573 -21.59 -28.86 -1.60
N LEU A 574 -21.10 -29.62 -0.61
CA LEU A 574 -19.68 -29.62 -0.20
C LEU A 574 -18.75 -30.31 -1.19
N GLU A 575 -19.14 -31.45 -1.77
CA GLU A 575 -18.39 -32.12 -2.83
C GLU A 575 -18.26 -31.21 -4.06
N ASN A 576 -19.35 -30.53 -4.44
CA ASN A 576 -19.36 -29.53 -5.50
C ASN A 576 -18.44 -28.32 -5.19
N TRP A 577 -18.42 -27.83 -3.95
CA TRP A 577 -17.53 -26.74 -3.51
C TRP A 577 -16.06 -27.14 -3.56
N VAL A 578 -15.71 -28.32 -3.02
CA VAL A 578 -14.36 -28.90 -3.07
C VAL A 578 -13.88 -29.08 -4.52
N TYR A 579 -14.77 -29.56 -5.41
CA TYR A 579 -14.51 -29.73 -6.83
C TYR A 579 -14.26 -28.39 -7.56
N GLN A 580 -15.08 -27.37 -7.31
CA GLN A 580 -14.90 -26.03 -7.89
C GLN A 580 -13.56 -25.40 -7.50
N LEU A 581 -13.09 -25.64 -6.26
CA LEU A 581 -11.79 -25.20 -5.77
C LEU A 581 -10.62 -26.09 -6.20
N ARG A 582 -10.88 -27.18 -6.93
CA ARG A 582 -9.87 -28.18 -7.38
C ARG A 582 -9.09 -28.83 -6.23
N ILE A 583 -9.68 -28.88 -5.04
CA ILE A 583 -9.08 -29.54 -3.88
C ILE A 583 -9.39 -31.03 -4.00
N ASN A 584 -8.36 -31.88 -4.11
CA ASN A 584 -8.56 -33.33 -4.16
C ASN A 584 -8.76 -33.89 -2.74
N ALA A 585 -10.01 -33.89 -2.27
CA ALA A 585 -10.44 -34.42 -0.97
C ALA A 585 -11.77 -35.19 -1.08
N SER A 586 -11.96 -36.19 -0.22
CA SER A 586 -13.27 -36.85 -0.04
C SER A 586 -14.04 -36.19 1.11
N VAL A 587 -15.34 -35.97 0.94
CA VAL A 587 -16.22 -35.38 1.97
C VAL A 587 -17.14 -36.45 2.54
N ASP A 588 -17.28 -36.49 3.86
CA ASP A 588 -18.26 -37.31 4.56
C ASP A 588 -18.99 -36.47 5.62
N VAL A 589 -20.29 -36.68 5.75
CA VAL A 589 -21.13 -36.02 6.75
C VAL A 589 -21.40 -37.01 7.88
N VAL A 590 -21.13 -36.61 9.12
CA VAL A 590 -21.35 -37.42 10.33
C VAL A 590 -22.50 -36.82 11.10
N GLU A 591 -23.58 -37.58 11.27
CA GLU A 591 -24.74 -37.15 12.06
C GLU A 591 -24.48 -37.38 13.55
N LEU A 592 -24.61 -36.31 14.34
CA LEU A 592 -24.40 -36.32 15.79
C LEU A 592 -25.54 -35.60 16.50
N ALA A 593 -25.91 -36.08 17.68
CA ALA A 593 -26.96 -35.46 18.50
C ALA A 593 -26.45 -34.19 19.19
N ASP A 594 -27.31 -33.18 19.35
CA ASP A 594 -26.97 -31.84 19.87
C ASP A 594 -26.21 -31.88 21.22
N SER A 595 -26.53 -32.85 22.09
CA SER A 595 -25.83 -33.06 23.36
C SER A 595 -24.35 -33.43 23.23
N THR A 596 -23.92 -33.93 22.07
CA THR A 596 -22.53 -34.33 21.77
C THR A 596 -21.69 -33.22 21.14
N ILE A 597 -22.32 -32.11 20.71
CA ILE A 597 -21.65 -30.93 20.15
C ILE A 597 -21.92 -29.64 20.94
N SER A 598 -22.56 -29.75 22.11
CA SER A 598 -23.06 -28.63 22.91
C SER A 598 -22.03 -27.53 23.22
N ALA A 599 -20.75 -27.89 23.38
CA ALA A 599 -19.65 -26.93 23.55
C ALA A 599 -19.46 -26.01 22.34
N TYR A 600 -19.71 -26.51 21.13
CA TYR A 600 -19.51 -25.82 19.85
C TYR A 600 -20.78 -25.10 19.36
N THR A 601 -21.98 -25.55 19.76
CA THR A 601 -23.26 -25.03 19.26
C THR A 601 -23.50 -23.55 19.58
N TYR A 602 -23.11 -23.09 20.77
CA TYR A 602 -23.30 -21.69 21.19
C TYR A 602 -22.37 -20.72 20.43
N GLU A 603 -21.08 -21.08 20.32
CA GLU A 603 -20.07 -20.28 19.60
C GLU A 603 -20.46 -20.07 18.14
N ARG A 604 -20.97 -21.11 17.49
CA ARG A 604 -21.43 -21.10 16.10
C ARG A 604 -22.46 -19.99 15.84
N THR A 605 -23.46 -19.84 16.71
CA THR A 605 -24.52 -18.84 16.56
C THR A 605 -23.98 -17.41 16.66
N LEU A 606 -23.09 -17.15 17.62
CA LEU A 606 -22.53 -15.82 17.86
C LEU A 606 -21.57 -15.37 16.74
N MET A 607 -20.78 -16.30 16.18
CA MET A 607 -19.86 -16.01 15.08
C MET A 607 -20.57 -15.78 13.72
N MET A 608 -21.77 -16.33 13.53
CA MET A 608 -22.52 -16.23 12.27
C MET A 608 -22.98 -14.80 11.96
N GLU A 609 -23.46 -14.07 12.97
CA GLU A 609 -23.89 -12.67 12.80
C GLU A 609 -22.70 -11.73 12.51
N GLY A 610 -21.58 -11.94 13.22
CA GLY A 610 -20.34 -11.18 13.00
C GLY A 610 -19.79 -11.36 11.58
N ARG A 611 -19.73 -12.59 11.07
CA ARG A 611 -19.28 -12.86 9.69
C ARG A 611 -20.22 -12.28 8.64
N THR A 612 -21.53 -12.30 8.87
CA THR A 612 -22.50 -11.70 7.93
C THR A 612 -22.27 -10.20 7.77
N ARG A 613 -21.89 -9.49 8.83
CA ARG A 613 -21.48 -8.06 8.75
C ARG A 613 -20.16 -7.89 8.00
N LEU A 614 -19.14 -8.69 8.33
CA LEU A 614 -17.82 -8.64 7.70
C LEU A 614 -17.89 -8.90 6.18
N ALA A 615 -18.73 -9.83 5.72
CA ALA A 615 -18.92 -10.11 4.30
C ALA A 615 -19.54 -8.92 3.52
N LEU A 616 -20.39 -8.12 4.18
CA LEU A 616 -20.93 -6.87 3.63
C LEU A 616 -19.84 -5.79 3.55
N ASP A 617 -19.07 -5.60 4.62
CA ASP A 617 -17.96 -4.63 4.66
C ASP A 617 -16.90 -4.89 3.57
N LEU A 618 -16.63 -6.16 3.26
CA LEU A 618 -15.67 -6.56 2.21
C LEU A 618 -16.16 -6.40 0.76
N HIS A 619 -17.43 -6.01 0.54
CA HIS A 619 -18.03 -5.81 -0.79
C HIS A 619 -17.80 -7.02 -1.73
N LEU A 620 -17.98 -8.24 -1.20
CA LEU A 620 -17.76 -9.47 -1.97
C LEU A 620 -18.81 -9.63 -3.08
N SER A 621 -18.36 -9.96 -4.29
CA SER A 621 -19.29 -10.28 -5.39
C SER A 621 -20.04 -11.59 -5.11
N SER A 622 -21.23 -11.76 -5.67
CA SER A 622 -22.06 -12.96 -5.45
C SER A 622 -21.36 -14.28 -5.83
N ARG A 623 -20.37 -14.24 -6.74
CA ARG A 623 -19.52 -15.41 -7.08
C ARG A 623 -18.50 -15.72 -5.99
N GLN A 624 -17.90 -14.72 -5.37
CA GLN A 624 -16.95 -14.90 -4.26
C GLN A 624 -17.67 -15.34 -2.99
N LEU A 625 -18.88 -14.85 -2.76
CA LEU A 625 -19.73 -15.22 -1.64
C LEU A 625 -20.24 -16.69 -1.74
N LEU A 626 -20.25 -17.28 -2.94
CA LEU A 626 -20.46 -18.72 -3.16
C LEU A 626 -19.20 -19.57 -2.96
N GLN A 627 -18.01 -18.96 -3.02
CA GLN A 627 -16.74 -19.62 -2.72
C GLN A 627 -16.44 -19.66 -1.22
N GLU A 628 -17.14 -18.86 -0.40
CA GLU A 628 -16.99 -18.88 1.05
C GLU A 628 -17.66 -20.14 1.66
N PRO A 629 -16.90 -21.06 2.26
CA PRO A 629 -17.40 -22.37 2.70
C PRO A 629 -18.52 -22.30 3.76
N GLN A 630 -18.47 -21.28 4.61
CA GLN A 630 -19.35 -21.14 5.76
C GLN A 630 -20.79 -20.81 5.34
N LEU A 631 -20.93 -19.83 4.45
CA LEU A 631 -22.21 -19.40 3.88
C LEU A 631 -22.86 -20.44 2.97
N LEU A 632 -22.13 -21.51 2.60
CA LEU A 632 -22.70 -22.69 1.95
C LEU A 632 -23.33 -23.60 2.99
N VAL A 633 -22.58 -24.07 4.00
CA VAL A 633 -23.12 -25.02 5.00
C VAL A 633 -24.26 -24.40 5.82
N ASP A 634 -24.17 -23.12 6.15
CA ASP A 634 -25.18 -22.40 6.92
C ASP A 634 -26.55 -22.29 6.20
N ARG A 635 -26.63 -22.53 4.89
CA ARG A 635 -27.92 -22.62 4.15
C ARG A 635 -28.70 -23.90 4.43
N HIS A 636 -28.02 -24.96 4.84
CA HIS A 636 -28.60 -26.30 5.01
C HIS A 636 -28.91 -26.64 6.47
N ARG A 637 -28.59 -25.72 7.38
CA ARG A 637 -28.88 -25.82 8.80
C ARG A 637 -30.19 -25.15 9.16
N SER A 638 -31.00 -25.83 9.95
CA SER A 638 -32.26 -25.25 10.45
C SER A 638 -31.97 -24.19 11.52
N ARG A 639 -32.51 -22.97 11.36
CA ARG A 639 -32.41 -21.95 12.43
C ARG A 639 -33.07 -22.46 13.71
N PRO A 640 -32.45 -22.30 14.90
CA PRO A 640 -33.13 -22.56 16.16
C PRO A 640 -34.34 -21.63 16.28
N LYS A 641 -35.45 -22.15 16.83
CA LYS A 641 -36.67 -21.38 17.08
C LYS A 641 -36.44 -20.39 18.22
N SER A 642 -36.01 -19.17 17.88
CA SER A 642 -36.00 -18.05 18.81
C SER A 642 -37.42 -17.74 19.29
N ALA A 643 -37.54 -17.49 20.61
CA ALA A 643 -38.66 -16.93 21.37
C ALA A 643 -40.11 -17.09 20.84
N LYS A 644 -40.99 -17.64 21.69
CA LYS A 644 -42.45 -17.47 21.52
C LYS A 644 -42.79 -15.98 21.47
N VAL A 645 -43.22 -15.50 20.30
CA VAL A 645 -44.13 -14.36 20.21
C VAL A 645 -45.54 -14.92 20.41
N ASP A 646 -46.34 -14.23 21.23
CA ASP A 646 -47.68 -14.70 21.60
C ASP A 646 -48.61 -14.92 20.40
N GLY A 647 -49.49 -15.90 20.55
CA GLY A 647 -50.33 -16.37 19.46
C GLY A 647 -51.44 -15.40 19.08
N SER A 648 -51.48 -15.05 17.80
CA SER A 648 -52.74 -14.85 17.06
C SER A 648 -52.50 -15.17 15.59
N LEU A 649 -53.55 -15.58 14.88
CA LEU A 649 -53.55 -15.90 13.43
C LEU A 649 -52.82 -17.19 13.04
N ALA A 650 -53.18 -18.31 13.68
CA ALA A 650 -53.35 -19.54 12.91
C ALA A 650 -54.69 -19.47 12.18
N ASP A 651 -54.67 -19.47 10.84
CA ASP A 651 -55.43 -20.39 9.97
C ASP A 651 -55.58 -19.83 8.54
N LYS A 652 -54.85 -20.40 7.56
CA LYS A 652 -55.45 -21.00 6.34
C LYS A 652 -54.44 -21.64 5.38
N SER A 653 -54.93 -22.71 4.76
CA SER A 653 -54.49 -23.38 3.51
C SER A 653 -53.03 -23.84 3.40
N LYS A 654 -52.86 -25.17 3.53
CA LYS A 654 -51.93 -25.94 2.69
C LYS A 654 -52.28 -25.73 1.20
N GLY A 655 -51.26 -25.54 0.36
CA GLY A 655 -51.38 -25.49 -1.10
C GLY A 655 -50.04 -25.16 -1.75
N ASP A 656 -49.82 -25.66 -2.97
CA ASP A 656 -48.79 -25.24 -3.92
C ASP A 656 -47.31 -25.42 -3.54
N CYS A 657 -46.98 -26.68 -3.22
CA CYS A 657 -45.61 -27.19 -3.30
C CYS A 657 -45.12 -27.32 -4.76
N GLU A 658 -45.07 -26.22 -5.51
CA GLU A 658 -44.42 -26.19 -6.84
C GLU A 658 -43.95 -24.80 -7.31
N GLN A 659 -44.34 -23.69 -6.67
CA GLN A 659 -43.95 -22.33 -7.08
C GLN A 659 -42.71 -21.76 -6.35
N GLY A 660 -42.13 -22.49 -5.39
CA GLY A 660 -40.93 -22.07 -4.65
C GLY A 660 -39.67 -21.85 -5.52
N ASN A 661 -39.54 -22.61 -6.62
CA ASN A 661 -38.33 -22.57 -7.47
C ASN A 661 -38.23 -21.36 -8.43
N LYS A 662 -39.25 -20.50 -8.52
CA LYS A 662 -39.19 -19.24 -9.32
C LYS A 662 -39.15 -17.95 -8.50
N LEU A 663 -39.39 -18.01 -7.19
CA LEU A 663 -39.34 -16.83 -6.31
C LEU A 663 -38.00 -16.68 -5.57
N LEU A 664 -37.27 -17.76 -5.30
CA LEU A 664 -35.95 -17.69 -4.67
C LEU A 664 -34.86 -17.05 -5.56
N GLN A 665 -35.03 -17.07 -6.89
CA GLN A 665 -34.15 -16.37 -7.82
C GLN A 665 -34.33 -14.83 -7.82
N LYS A 666 -35.31 -14.30 -7.06
CA LYS A 666 -35.55 -12.86 -6.82
C LYS A 666 -35.25 -12.39 -5.40
N SER A 667 -34.81 -13.28 -4.51
CA SER A 667 -34.48 -12.94 -3.11
C SER A 667 -33.02 -12.52 -2.90
N VAL A 668 -32.21 -12.47 -3.95
CA VAL A 668 -30.85 -11.90 -3.95
C VAL A 668 -30.84 -10.56 -4.72
N THR A 669 -31.74 -9.67 -4.31
CA THR A 669 -31.62 -8.22 -4.57
C THR A 669 -31.96 -7.51 -3.27
N VAL A 670 -30.93 -7.15 -2.50
CA VAL A 670 -31.06 -6.15 -1.44
C VAL A 670 -31.37 -4.81 -2.13
N PRO A 671 -32.47 -4.11 -1.80
CA PRO A 671 -32.73 -2.79 -2.37
C PRO A 671 -31.66 -1.80 -1.90
N ILE A 672 -30.98 -1.15 -2.83
CA ILE A 672 -29.88 -0.21 -2.54
C ILE A 672 -30.42 1.14 -2.01
N ASP A 673 -31.67 1.49 -2.29
CA ASP A 673 -32.25 2.82 -2.02
C ASP A 673 -32.71 3.06 -0.55
N GLY A 674 -32.26 2.23 0.40
CA GLY A 674 -32.67 2.33 1.81
C GLY A 674 -31.78 3.20 2.72
N TYR A 675 -30.51 3.42 2.36
CA TYR A 675 -29.49 3.83 3.34
C TYR A 675 -28.90 5.24 3.18
N GLU A 676 -29.12 5.94 2.05
CA GLU A 676 -28.71 7.36 1.92
C GLU A 676 -29.46 8.30 2.88
N LYS A 677 -30.64 7.90 3.37
CA LYS A 677 -31.49 8.75 4.23
C LYS A 677 -31.20 8.70 5.73
N ARG A 678 -30.23 7.88 6.20
CA ARG A 678 -29.89 7.76 7.64
C ARG A 678 -28.52 8.31 8.02
N MET A 679 -27.62 8.49 7.04
CA MET A 679 -26.30 9.11 7.24
C MET A 679 -26.35 10.65 7.29
N SER A 680 -27.48 11.26 6.93
CA SER A 680 -27.75 12.71 7.04
C SER A 680 -28.18 13.17 8.44
N LEU A 681 -28.58 12.26 9.33
CA LEU A 681 -29.11 12.58 10.67
C LEU A 681 -28.06 12.52 11.79
N SER A 682 -27.00 11.72 11.65
CA SER A 682 -25.87 11.70 12.60
C SER A 682 -24.89 12.86 12.41
N LEU A 683 -24.87 13.49 11.22
CA LEU A 683 -24.00 14.63 10.89
C LEU A 683 -24.59 16.01 11.24
N GLN A 684 -25.80 16.07 11.81
CA GLN A 684 -26.42 17.32 12.29
C GLN A 684 -26.20 17.60 13.79
N HIS A 685 -25.92 16.57 14.61
CA HIS A 685 -25.67 16.75 16.06
C HIS A 685 -24.24 17.16 16.44
N LEU A 686 -23.31 17.25 15.47
CA LEU A 686 -21.92 17.68 15.68
C LEU A 686 -21.62 19.07 15.05
N LYS A 687 -22.65 19.86 14.72
CA LYS A 687 -22.53 21.23 14.17
C LYS A 687 -23.03 22.36 15.08
N PHE A 688 -23.40 22.06 16.31
CA PHE A 688 -23.75 23.04 17.34
C PHE A 688 -22.72 23.04 18.48
N TYR A 689 -21.49 23.50 18.23
CA TYR A 689 -20.61 24.21 19.19
C TYR A 689 -19.27 24.59 18.51
N SER A 690 -19.25 25.74 17.82
CA SER A 690 -18.11 26.70 17.73
C SER A 690 -18.23 27.59 16.48
N ALA A 691 -19.04 28.66 16.56
CA ALA A 691 -19.05 29.71 15.55
C ALA A 691 -19.40 31.07 16.18
N GLY A 692 -18.43 31.66 16.90
CA GLY A 692 -18.50 33.01 17.44
C GLY A 692 -17.19 33.77 17.18
N LYS A 693 -17.21 34.69 16.22
CA LYS A 693 -16.13 35.68 15.97
C LYS A 693 -16.10 36.67 17.16
N SER A 694 -15.05 37.38 17.55
CA SER A 694 -13.88 37.94 16.84
C SER A 694 -12.74 38.19 17.88
N ALA A 695 -11.57 38.82 17.68
CA ALA A 695 -11.07 39.67 16.60
C ALA A 695 -9.55 39.52 16.33
N LYS A 696 -8.75 40.57 16.58
CA LYS A 696 -7.28 40.67 16.40
C LYS A 696 -6.62 41.35 17.60
N ALA A 697 -5.43 40.91 17.98
CA ALA A 697 -4.30 41.78 18.32
C ALA A 697 -2.96 41.00 18.20
N GLU A 698 -1.98 41.64 17.60
CA GLU A 698 -0.52 41.34 17.62
C GLU A 698 0.13 42.43 18.52
N PRO A 699 1.42 42.39 18.92
CA PRO A 699 2.46 41.40 18.64
C PRO A 699 3.39 41.07 19.87
N GLU A 700 4.55 40.50 19.54
CA GLU A 700 5.87 40.79 20.15
C GLU A 700 6.46 39.94 21.30
N ARG A 701 7.74 40.25 21.56
CA ARG A 701 8.85 39.39 22.00
C ARG A 701 9.58 40.11 23.14
N VAL A 702 10.51 39.42 23.82
CA VAL A 702 11.66 39.94 24.61
C VAL A 702 11.62 39.69 26.14
N GLU A 703 12.60 38.87 26.55
CA GLU A 703 13.44 38.89 27.76
C GLU A 703 12.92 39.07 29.21
N LYS A 704 13.43 38.13 30.04
CA LYS A 704 14.20 38.31 31.31
C LYS A 704 13.51 38.59 32.65
N GLU A 705 13.97 37.73 33.57
CA GLU A 705 14.44 38.00 34.94
C GLU A 705 13.45 38.24 36.10
N LYS A 706 13.71 37.40 37.12
CA LYS A 706 13.63 37.65 38.57
C LYS A 706 12.23 37.86 39.17
N ALA A 707 11.91 37.38 40.37
CA ALA A 707 12.44 36.39 41.33
C ALA A 707 11.88 36.82 42.70
N SER A 708 11.71 35.87 43.63
CA SER A 708 11.29 36.09 45.04
C SER A 708 9.86 36.64 45.21
N VAL A 709 9.12 36.34 46.28
CA VAL A 709 9.42 35.82 47.65
C VAL A 709 8.41 34.68 47.91
N LYS A 710 8.77 33.45 48.34
CA LYS A 710 9.05 32.98 49.73
C LYS A 710 7.93 33.38 50.72
N GLU A 711 7.56 32.69 51.80
CA GLU A 711 7.77 31.36 52.42
C GLU A 711 6.48 31.15 53.29
N TYR A 712 6.04 29.96 53.67
CA TYR A 712 6.66 29.11 54.68
C TYR A 712 6.07 27.70 54.70
N ASP A 713 6.92 26.77 55.13
CA ASP A 713 6.71 25.34 55.40
C ASP A 713 5.98 25.12 56.74
N ILE A 714 5.39 23.92 56.93
CA ILE A 714 5.60 23.07 58.13
C ILE A 714 5.55 21.60 57.68
N GLU A 715 6.41 20.78 58.28
CA GLU A 715 6.57 19.33 58.24
C GLU A 715 5.48 18.63 59.14
N GLU A 716 5.53 17.40 59.65
CA GLU A 716 6.55 16.32 59.67
C GLU A 716 5.81 14.96 59.92
N GLU A 717 6.00 13.98 59.02
CA GLU A 717 6.22 12.53 59.29
C GLU A 717 5.10 11.52 59.76
N ASP A 718 5.37 10.27 59.34
CA ASP A 718 5.13 8.93 59.91
C ASP A 718 3.77 8.19 60.05
N ASP A 719 3.78 7.00 59.43
CA ASP A 719 3.14 5.69 59.71
C ASP A 719 2.14 5.55 60.88
N ASP A 720 0.95 4.98 60.61
CA ASP A 720 0.66 3.58 60.96
C ASP A 720 -0.62 2.99 60.30
N ARG A 721 -0.48 1.73 59.88
CA ARG A 721 -1.42 0.61 59.63
C ARG A 721 -2.97 0.66 59.66
N ASP A 722 -3.47 -0.24 58.80
CA ASP A 722 -4.61 -1.18 58.91
C ASP A 722 -6.04 -0.83 58.46
N GLU A 723 -6.46 -1.64 57.47
CA GLU A 723 -7.77 -2.12 57.04
C GLU A 723 -9.07 -1.59 57.69
N THR A 724 -10.04 -1.24 56.82
CA THR A 724 -11.42 -1.74 56.98
C THR A 724 -12.12 -1.81 55.63
N ASP A 725 -12.82 -2.92 55.38
CA ASP A 725 -13.52 -3.20 54.11
C ASP A 725 -14.64 -2.20 53.78
N GLY A 726 -14.82 -1.92 52.49
CA GLY A 726 -15.99 -1.24 51.93
C GLY A 726 -16.65 -2.12 50.87
N ASP A 727 -17.93 -2.42 51.05
CA ASP A 727 -18.69 -3.37 50.21
C ASP A 727 -18.79 -2.94 48.73
N ASP A 728 -18.10 -3.66 47.84
CA ASP A 728 -18.36 -3.62 46.39
C ASP A 728 -19.52 -4.56 46.03
N ALA A 729 -20.50 -4.04 45.30
CA ALA A 729 -21.70 -4.79 44.91
C ALA A 729 -21.41 -5.82 43.81
N GLU A 730 -21.69 -7.10 44.09
CA GLU A 730 -21.61 -8.18 43.10
C GLU A 730 -22.65 -7.96 41.95
N GLU A 731 -22.20 -7.73 40.71
CA GLU A 731 -23.07 -7.84 39.53
C GLU A 731 -23.44 -9.31 39.27
N GLU A 732 -24.73 -9.63 39.21
CA GLU A 732 -25.22 -11.00 39.03
C GLU A 732 -25.05 -11.53 37.59
N ASP A 733 -24.35 -12.66 37.43
CA ASP A 733 -24.22 -13.38 36.16
C ASP A 733 -25.57 -13.95 35.66
N ILE A 734 -26.07 -13.41 34.54
CA ILE A 734 -27.18 -13.99 33.79
C ILE A 734 -26.65 -15.04 32.77
N GLU A 735 -26.53 -16.29 33.19
CA GLU A 735 -26.55 -17.46 32.30
C GLU A 735 -27.94 -18.14 32.34
N GLU A 736 -28.50 -18.47 31.18
CA GLU A 736 -29.95 -18.68 31.01
C GLU A 736 -30.63 -19.73 31.89
N ILE A 737 -31.83 -19.34 32.33
CA ILE A 737 -32.84 -20.15 32.99
C ILE A 737 -33.53 -21.07 31.98
N TYR A 738 -33.55 -22.37 32.25
CA TYR A 738 -34.59 -23.28 31.75
C TYR A 738 -35.23 -24.01 32.94
N VAL A 739 -36.38 -23.51 33.40
CA VAL A 739 -37.28 -24.25 34.28
C VAL A 739 -38.21 -25.09 33.42
N GLU A 740 -38.13 -26.42 33.54
CA GLU A 740 -39.20 -27.30 33.07
C GLU A 740 -40.41 -27.10 33.98
N GLY A 741 -41.43 -26.43 33.48
CA GLY A 741 -42.67 -26.18 34.22
C GLY A 741 -43.61 -27.38 34.16
N GLU A 742 -43.61 -28.21 35.21
CA GLU A 742 -44.76 -29.09 35.47
C GLU A 742 -46.01 -28.29 35.84
N SER A 743 -47.16 -28.77 35.41
CA SER A 743 -48.43 -28.04 35.49
C SER A 743 -49.08 -28.12 36.87
N GLY A 744 -49.10 -27.01 37.61
CA GLY A 744 -49.80 -26.89 38.90
C GLY A 744 -50.68 -25.63 38.99
N LYS A 745 -51.96 -25.71 38.58
CA LYS A 745 -52.94 -24.63 38.80
C LYS A 745 -53.30 -24.51 40.28
N LYS A 746 -53.22 -23.31 40.88
CA LYS A 746 -54.21 -22.83 41.87
C LYS A 746 -54.12 -21.32 42.17
N ASN A 747 -55.26 -20.65 42.03
CA ASN A 747 -55.53 -19.29 42.51
C ASN A 747 -55.38 -19.18 44.05
N ARG A 748 -54.91 -18.04 44.58
CA ARG A 748 -55.78 -17.00 45.20
C ARG A 748 -55.01 -15.81 45.80
N ASN A 749 -55.77 -14.76 46.12
CA ASN A 749 -55.32 -13.45 46.57
C ASN A 749 -54.86 -13.41 48.05
N SER A 750 -54.17 -12.32 48.36
CA SER A 750 -53.91 -11.71 49.68
C SER A 750 -54.99 -11.91 50.77
N SER A 751 -54.57 -12.15 52.02
CA SER A 751 -54.64 -11.17 53.13
C SER A 751 -54.39 -11.79 54.53
N SER A 752 -53.47 -11.18 55.29
CA SER A 752 -53.50 -10.89 56.75
C SER A 752 -53.76 -11.97 57.84
N THR A 753 -53.01 -11.80 58.94
CA THR A 753 -53.41 -11.92 60.38
C THR A 753 -52.69 -13.01 61.22
N GLU A 754 -52.22 -12.59 62.39
CA GLU A 754 -51.46 -13.34 63.41
C GLU A 754 -52.36 -14.17 64.35
N MET A 755 -51.80 -15.19 65.03
CA MET A 755 -51.79 -15.29 66.51
C MET A 755 -51.11 -16.57 67.07
N GLY A 756 -50.33 -16.41 68.16
CA GLY A 756 -50.53 -17.19 69.40
C GLY A 756 -49.52 -18.26 69.87
N LYS A 757 -48.67 -17.87 70.85
CA LYS A 757 -48.31 -18.59 72.13
C LYS A 757 -47.65 -20.02 72.05
N GLU A 758 -46.98 -20.60 73.07
CA GLU A 758 -46.80 -20.36 74.53
C GLU A 758 -45.55 -21.11 75.12
N GLY A 759 -45.02 -20.69 76.29
CA GLY A 759 -44.15 -21.49 77.23
C GLY A 759 -42.66 -21.74 76.88
N THR A 760 -41.70 -21.93 77.81
CA THR A 760 -41.73 -21.93 79.30
C THR A 760 -40.31 -21.71 79.92
N GLU A 761 -40.26 -21.50 81.24
CA GLU A 761 -39.20 -20.97 82.12
C GLU A 761 -37.88 -21.78 82.30
N ASN A 762 -36.76 -21.06 82.58
CA ASN A 762 -36.05 -21.05 83.88
C ASN A 762 -34.74 -20.22 83.84
N GLY A 763 -34.24 -19.71 84.98
CA GLY A 763 -33.01 -18.89 85.00
C GLY A 763 -32.33 -18.74 86.37
N SER A 764 -31.22 -17.99 86.45
CA SER A 764 -30.71 -17.34 87.68
C SER A 764 -29.47 -16.42 87.44
N HIS A 765 -29.48 -15.24 88.09
CA HIS A 765 -28.42 -14.37 88.67
C HIS A 765 -26.95 -14.36 88.15
N PHE A 766 -26.16 -13.25 88.22
CA PHE A 766 -26.29 -11.95 88.93
C PHE A 766 -25.60 -10.75 88.19
N LYS A 767 -25.73 -9.53 88.73
CA LYS A 767 -25.27 -8.19 88.24
C LYS A 767 -23.73 -8.06 88.10
N GLY A 768 -23.16 -7.14 87.33
CA GLY A 768 -23.65 -5.94 86.59
C GLY A 768 -22.50 -5.37 85.70
N THR A 769 -22.36 -4.10 85.31
CA THR A 769 -23.14 -2.83 85.32
C THR A 769 -22.26 -1.76 84.59
N SER A 770 -22.70 -0.74 83.84
CA SER A 770 -23.98 -0.42 83.16
C SER A 770 -23.87 0.94 82.43
N ASN A 771 -24.14 1.04 81.13
CA ASN A 771 -24.62 2.26 80.42
C ASN A 771 -25.25 1.88 79.06
N GLU A 772 -26.38 2.50 78.72
CA GLU A 772 -27.23 2.11 77.58
C GLU A 772 -27.05 3.00 76.35
N SER A 773 -27.09 2.40 75.15
CA SER A 773 -28.06 2.80 74.12
C SER A 773 -28.21 1.72 73.03
N SER A 774 -29.46 1.42 72.68
CA SER A 774 -29.90 0.84 71.39
C SER A 774 -29.42 -0.57 70.97
N ARG A 775 -30.32 -1.57 71.08
CA ARG A 775 -30.18 -2.92 70.51
C ARG A 775 -31.10 -3.13 69.31
N VAL A 776 -30.60 -3.74 68.25
CA VAL A 776 -31.37 -4.63 67.36
C VAL A 776 -30.51 -5.86 67.07
N ARG A 777 -31.07 -7.07 67.21
CA ARG A 777 -30.44 -8.33 66.76
C ARG A 777 -31.27 -8.89 65.61
N PHE A 778 -30.61 -9.30 64.53
CA PHE A 778 -31.22 -10.10 63.47
C PHE A 778 -31.21 -11.60 63.82
N ALA A 779 -32.21 -12.33 63.33
CA ALA A 779 -32.29 -13.78 63.45
C ALA A 779 -31.45 -14.49 62.38
N VAL A 780 -31.06 -15.74 62.65
CA VAL A 780 -30.18 -16.54 61.80
C VAL A 780 -30.92 -17.13 60.59
N ASP A 781 -30.26 -17.13 59.44
CA ASP A 781 -30.77 -17.56 58.14
C ASP A 781 -30.42 -19.03 57.83
N GLU A 782 -31.39 -19.94 57.97
CA GLU A 782 -31.21 -21.37 57.62
C GLU A 782 -31.31 -21.65 56.11
N ASN A 783 -31.87 -20.74 55.29
CA ASN A 783 -32.07 -20.95 53.86
C ASN A 783 -30.77 -20.85 53.02
N ARG A 784 -29.68 -20.36 53.62
CA ARG A 784 -28.41 -20.12 52.91
C ARG A 784 -27.54 -21.38 52.71
N LYS A 785 -27.86 -22.50 53.36
CA LYS A 785 -27.10 -23.77 53.22
C LYS A 785 -27.55 -24.63 52.03
N ASP A 786 -28.86 -24.82 51.84
CA ASP A 786 -29.37 -25.67 50.75
C ASP A 786 -29.15 -25.05 49.36
N SER A 787 -29.24 -23.72 49.26
CA SER A 787 -28.96 -22.97 48.03
C SER A 787 -27.48 -23.04 47.60
N ARG A 788 -26.54 -23.11 48.55
CA ARG A 788 -25.12 -23.36 48.26
C ARG A 788 -24.88 -24.83 47.88
N SER A 789 -25.43 -25.78 48.65
CA SER A 789 -25.32 -27.22 48.38
C SER A 789 -25.79 -27.60 46.98
N THR A 790 -26.98 -27.11 46.59
CA THR A 790 -27.54 -27.33 45.25
C THR A 790 -26.76 -26.62 44.13
N LYS A 791 -26.22 -25.41 44.36
CA LYS A 791 -25.30 -24.75 43.40
C LYS A 791 -24.03 -25.58 43.16
N PHE A 792 -23.39 -26.12 44.19
CA PHE A 792 -22.22 -27.00 44.05
C PHE A 792 -22.56 -28.30 43.31
N ALA A 793 -23.64 -28.99 43.68
CA ALA A 793 -24.09 -30.20 42.98
C ALA A 793 -24.37 -29.95 41.48
N ASN A 794 -24.99 -28.81 41.14
CA ASN A 794 -25.25 -28.42 39.75
C ASN A 794 -23.98 -28.09 38.97
N LEU A 795 -22.96 -27.50 39.60
CA LEU A 795 -21.65 -27.24 38.97
C LEU A 795 -20.94 -28.55 38.61
N ASP A 796 -20.90 -29.52 39.51
CA ASP A 796 -20.27 -30.82 39.24
C ASP A 796 -21.06 -31.63 38.21
N GLN A 797 -22.40 -31.58 38.22
CA GLN A 797 -23.21 -32.19 37.18
C GLN A 797 -22.97 -31.55 35.79
N ARG A 798 -22.72 -30.23 35.71
CA ARG A 798 -22.33 -29.55 34.47
C ARG A 798 -20.94 -30.02 33.97
N LYS A 799 -19.96 -30.23 34.86
CA LYS A 799 -18.62 -30.78 34.50
C LYS A 799 -18.74 -32.17 33.90
N VAL A 800 -19.42 -33.09 34.59
CA VAL A 800 -19.61 -34.49 34.16
C VAL A 800 -20.30 -34.56 32.79
N ARG A 801 -21.31 -33.70 32.54
CA ARG A 801 -21.97 -33.61 31.22
C ARG A 801 -20.99 -33.19 30.12
N LYS A 802 -20.18 -32.14 30.32
CA LYS A 802 -19.16 -31.69 29.33
C LYS A 802 -18.10 -32.76 29.06
N MET A 803 -17.65 -33.48 30.08
CA MET A 803 -16.69 -34.59 29.92
C MET A 803 -17.28 -35.74 29.08
N HIS A 804 -18.50 -36.16 29.38
CA HIS A 804 -19.21 -37.20 28.63
C HIS A 804 -19.48 -36.80 27.16
N THR A 805 -19.72 -35.50 26.90
CA THR A 805 -19.79 -34.92 25.56
C THR A 805 -18.45 -35.08 24.82
N ALA A 806 -17.31 -34.74 25.44
CA ALA A 806 -15.97 -34.93 24.84
C ALA A 806 -15.68 -36.40 24.51
N MET A 807 -15.96 -37.31 25.45
CA MET A 807 -15.73 -38.75 25.25
C MET A 807 -16.55 -39.33 24.09
N LYS A 808 -17.81 -38.90 23.92
CA LYS A 808 -18.64 -39.31 22.78
C LYS A 808 -18.11 -38.82 21.44
N LEU A 809 -17.63 -37.57 21.39
CA LEU A 809 -17.04 -36.99 20.19
C LEU A 809 -15.69 -37.66 19.86
N ASN A 810 -14.82 -37.90 20.85
CA ASN A 810 -13.58 -38.65 20.67
C ASN A 810 -13.86 -40.07 20.15
N LYS A 811 -14.87 -40.76 20.66
CA LYS A 811 -15.26 -42.09 20.14
C LYS A 811 -15.59 -42.03 18.64
N ALA A 812 -16.41 -41.07 18.21
CA ALA A 812 -16.73 -40.88 16.79
C ALA A 812 -15.49 -40.55 15.93
N ILE A 813 -14.54 -39.80 16.47
CA ILE A 813 -13.25 -39.51 15.81
C ILE A 813 -12.41 -40.79 15.69
N LYS A 814 -12.24 -41.56 16.77
CA LYS A 814 -11.50 -42.85 16.78
C LYS A 814 -12.06 -43.87 15.79
N ASP A 815 -13.39 -44.00 15.73
CA ASP A 815 -14.09 -44.95 14.86
C ASP A 815 -13.83 -44.71 13.35
N LYS A 816 -13.33 -43.52 12.96
CA LYS A 816 -13.03 -43.14 11.55
C LYS A 816 -11.57 -42.76 11.28
N SER A 817 -10.86 -42.25 12.28
CA SER A 817 -9.56 -41.56 12.15
C SER A 817 -8.42 -42.19 12.98
N SER A 818 -8.64 -43.34 13.62
CA SER A 818 -7.61 -44.04 14.42
C SER A 818 -6.34 -44.44 13.64
N LEU A 819 -6.44 -44.65 12.32
CA LEU A 819 -5.29 -44.98 11.44
C LEU A 819 -4.75 -43.77 10.65
N SER A 820 -5.20 -42.56 10.96
CA SER A 820 -4.88 -41.37 10.17
C SER A 820 -3.55 -40.75 10.56
N GLN A 821 -2.80 -40.26 9.56
CA GLN A 821 -1.45 -39.72 9.78
C GLN A 821 -1.48 -38.33 10.43
N LEU A 822 -2.57 -37.58 10.29
CA LEU A 822 -2.81 -36.33 10.99
C LEU A 822 -4.31 -36.12 11.14
N VAL A 823 -4.77 -35.78 12.35
CA VAL A 823 -6.16 -35.38 12.62
C VAL A 823 -6.18 -33.89 12.94
N ILE A 824 -6.98 -33.11 12.21
CA ILE A 824 -7.17 -31.67 12.43
C ILE A 824 -8.58 -31.46 12.97
N VAL A 825 -8.73 -30.80 14.12
CA VAL A 825 -10.02 -30.61 14.81
C VAL A 825 -10.16 -29.17 15.28
N ASN A 826 -11.39 -28.63 15.30
CA ASN A 826 -11.68 -27.34 15.96
C ASN A 826 -11.32 -27.37 17.45
N LEU A 827 -10.55 -26.38 17.90
CA LEU A 827 -10.33 -26.06 19.31
C LEU A 827 -11.53 -25.21 19.82
N PRO A 828 -12.29 -25.66 20.83
CA PRO A 828 -13.35 -24.85 21.44
C PRO A 828 -12.82 -23.55 22.07
N ARG A 829 -13.68 -22.59 22.38
CA ARG A 829 -13.27 -21.38 23.12
C ARG A 829 -12.88 -21.73 24.56
N PRO A 830 -11.74 -21.23 25.09
CA PRO A 830 -11.44 -21.34 26.50
C PRO A 830 -12.46 -20.50 27.30
N PRO A 831 -12.80 -20.90 28.54
CA PRO A 831 -13.71 -20.14 29.39
C PRO A 831 -13.19 -18.72 29.67
N LYS A 832 -14.12 -17.79 29.89
CA LYS A 832 -13.81 -16.39 30.26
C LYS A 832 -13.11 -16.30 31.63
N LEU A 833 -13.56 -17.11 32.60
CA LEU A 833 -13.08 -17.10 33.99
C LEU A 833 -11.89 -18.05 34.17
N ARG A 834 -10.85 -17.59 34.88
CA ARG A 834 -9.61 -18.35 35.13
C ARG A 834 -9.86 -19.70 35.83
N GLN A 835 -10.81 -19.74 36.77
CA GLN A 835 -11.24 -20.97 37.46
C GLN A 835 -11.78 -22.06 36.51
N GLY A 836 -12.30 -21.67 35.34
CA GLY A 836 -12.78 -22.60 34.33
C GLY A 836 -11.66 -23.30 33.54
N LEU A 837 -10.46 -22.68 33.45
CA LEU A 837 -9.37 -23.14 32.58
C LEU A 837 -8.84 -24.54 32.98
N ALA A 838 -8.96 -24.92 34.25
CA ALA A 838 -8.53 -26.25 34.69
C ALA A 838 -9.37 -27.38 34.06
N ASN A 839 -10.69 -27.27 34.13
CA ASN A 839 -11.61 -28.21 33.48
C ASN A 839 -11.49 -28.20 31.94
N TYR A 840 -10.86 -27.16 31.36
CA TYR A 840 -10.72 -27.01 29.91
C TYR A 840 -9.60 -27.89 29.35
N ILE A 841 -8.44 -28.03 30.02
CA ILE A 841 -7.40 -28.95 29.53
C ILE A 841 -7.86 -30.41 29.59
N GLU A 842 -8.60 -30.79 30.65
CA GLU A 842 -9.12 -32.15 30.81
C GLU A 842 -10.14 -32.49 29.72
N TYR A 843 -10.98 -31.52 29.34
CA TYR A 843 -11.89 -31.66 28.20
C TYR A 843 -11.14 -31.87 26.88
N LEU A 844 -10.09 -31.07 26.61
CA LEU A 844 -9.25 -31.22 25.42
C LEU A 844 -8.50 -32.56 25.39
N GLU A 845 -8.07 -33.03 26.56
CA GLU A 845 -7.43 -34.32 26.73
C GLU A 845 -8.42 -35.45 26.40
N ALA A 846 -9.60 -35.46 27.02
CA ALA A 846 -10.63 -36.47 26.76
C ALA A 846 -11.15 -36.44 25.31
N LEU A 847 -11.10 -35.28 24.63
CA LEU A 847 -11.43 -35.12 23.22
C LEU A 847 -10.38 -35.75 22.28
N THR A 848 -9.10 -35.77 22.68
CA THR A 848 -7.95 -36.12 21.81
C THR A 848 -7.15 -37.34 22.28
N GLU A 849 -7.48 -37.91 23.43
CA GLU A 849 -6.88 -39.13 23.99
C GLU A 849 -6.89 -40.25 22.94
N GLY A 850 -5.78 -40.97 22.77
CA GLY A 850 -5.70 -42.13 21.86
C GLY A 850 -5.63 -41.79 20.37
N LEU A 851 -5.22 -40.56 20.03
CA LEU A 851 -4.84 -40.14 18.68
C LEU A 851 -3.36 -39.74 18.67
N ASP A 852 -2.62 -40.20 17.67
CA ASP A 852 -1.16 -40.00 17.56
C ASP A 852 -0.78 -38.52 17.36
N ARG A 853 -1.19 -37.95 16.23
CA ARG A 853 -0.90 -36.56 15.83
C ARG A 853 -2.18 -35.78 15.65
N VAL A 854 -2.40 -34.79 16.53
CA VAL A 854 -3.57 -33.92 16.49
C VAL A 854 -3.12 -32.47 16.34
N LEU A 855 -3.70 -31.75 15.39
CA LEU A 855 -3.60 -30.31 15.27
C LEU A 855 -4.94 -29.69 15.67
N LEU A 856 -4.98 -29.09 16.85
CA LEU A 856 -6.13 -28.32 17.31
C LEU A 856 -6.06 -26.91 16.70
N VAL A 857 -7.13 -26.49 16.03
CA VAL A 857 -7.17 -25.25 15.22
C VAL A 857 -8.35 -24.40 15.65
N ARG A 858 -8.14 -23.09 15.80
CA ARG A 858 -9.24 -22.13 15.93
C ARG A 858 -9.00 -20.87 15.10
N GLY A 859 -10.06 -20.41 14.43
CA GLY A 859 -10.10 -19.10 13.78
C GLY A 859 -10.36 -17.94 14.75
N SER A 860 -9.96 -16.75 14.32
CA SER A 860 -10.33 -15.47 14.93
C SER A 860 -11.79 -15.05 14.67
N GLY A 861 -12.43 -15.63 13.64
CA GLY A 861 -13.73 -15.17 13.14
C GLY A 861 -13.62 -14.23 11.93
N LYS A 862 -12.43 -13.68 11.66
CA LYS A 862 -12.16 -12.66 10.62
C LYS A 862 -11.53 -13.24 9.35
N GLU A 863 -11.31 -14.55 9.29
CA GLU A 863 -10.76 -15.23 8.11
C GLU A 863 -11.74 -15.26 6.94
N VAL A 864 -11.32 -14.77 5.77
CA VAL A 864 -12.02 -14.95 4.49
C VAL A 864 -11.04 -15.49 3.46
N ILE A 865 -11.40 -16.61 2.83
CA ILE A 865 -10.56 -17.34 1.87
C ILE A 865 -11.40 -17.59 0.62
N THR A 866 -11.17 -16.80 -0.44
CA THR A 866 -11.85 -16.99 -1.74
C THR A 866 -11.00 -17.80 -2.74
N ILE A 867 -9.68 -17.79 -2.60
CA ILE A 867 -8.73 -18.52 -3.46
C ILE A 867 -7.81 -19.44 -2.64
N TYR A 868 -7.89 -20.72 -2.96
CA TYR A 868 -7.00 -21.78 -2.51
C TYR A 868 -5.93 -22.00 -3.58
N SER A 869 -4.70 -21.56 -3.30
CA SER A 869 -3.53 -21.63 -4.18
C SER A 869 -2.26 -21.79 -3.36
#